data_AF-A0A8J2F3L9-F1
#
_entry.id   AF-A0A8J2F3L9-F1
#
_cell.length_a   1.000
_cell.length_b   1.000
_cell.length_c   1.000
_cell.angle_alpha   90.00
_cell.angle_beta   90.00
_cell.angle_gamma   90.00
#
_symmetry.space_group_name_H-M   'P 1'
#
loop_
_entity.id
_entity.type
_entity.pdbx_description
1 polymer ?
#
loop_
_entity_poly.entity_id
_entity_poly.type
_entity_poly.pdbx_seq_one_letter_code
_entity_poly.pdbx_strand_id
1 'polypeptide(L)'
;MNNLLAEIEAAGRARRGDEPEAEEAPQPDLQVPGGGRVGSPTSNVAATKGSEIQAVLAARAAKGCSSNNKGAKPPGPPPSAHGKAGTGGPPPGKTGGAAPPPPSGPGGGATATRSGKGAAPPAGGASTKGGASTSASRPVPSANVPSFQYDGERDVFSFATPSEKEHAHTVTTSEEGVVIVPLAPCIYRLCDFTLARNEPIPRHKAVLKLGVIRAFRRECDAFNAAPKGIEEEEKHPHRFVEFLTSAGLKVTSRPVQVRDLDDFLSALDTNTPELATQRGLLAETRKCSFFPGMGELFRPGTKVVTYPENMQGAPLGATVVQCSYQEETSRASGKVKRTFVLMLEFIVSLGDSLAFVGISEPYSEFDGQEGIKNLRHRPLLLGEDGTSSDQFDTSLMRSLVNRGTLYSSVGINYNYLQYGPDTFFPIPVGGPSMSSAGRVSRPLQASGRIMIDNMRGQLEGHNPTRGADGASVSVREALRVYEQAKRTGGSYPMVSFNVEDVDESQLFACWPMVVGFSFTARCWGKLVLHSATPTEVMSGPSKQPQPTCSWTRRIDFRKEAFEQLVLPAEKKELIRACARYAGKADEDGEVDIISNKGGASIFLLYGPPGCGKTLTAEAIAEMLGKPLYTVTAGDLGITASEVDRCFKCALSGTP
;
A
#
# COMPACT_ATOMS: atom_id res chain seq x y z
N MET A 1 15.72 40.81 42.58
CA MET A 1 14.31 40.35 42.49
C MET A 1 13.41 41.48 42.02
N ASN A 2 13.25 42.58 42.77
CA ASN A 2 12.33 43.68 42.40
C ASN A 2 12.60 44.32 41.01
N ASN A 3 13.87 44.54 40.63
CA ASN A 3 14.18 45.07 39.29
C ASN A 3 13.79 44.11 38.14
N LEU A 4 13.80 42.80 38.41
CA LEU A 4 13.51 41.76 37.41
C LEU A 4 11.99 41.61 37.17
N LEU A 5 11.17 41.93 38.17
CA LEU A 5 9.72 42.07 38.02
C LEU A 5 9.35 43.30 37.19
N ALA A 6 10.04 44.43 37.39
CA ALA A 6 9.80 45.67 36.63
C ALA A 6 10.09 45.53 35.12
N GLU A 7 11.15 44.80 34.75
CA GLU A 7 11.48 44.53 33.34
C GLU A 7 10.44 43.62 32.66
N ILE A 8 9.88 42.65 33.39
CA ILE A 8 8.82 41.76 32.89
C ILE A 8 7.50 42.52 32.68
N GLU A 9 7.11 43.42 33.60
CA GLU A 9 5.92 44.26 33.42
C GLU A 9 6.08 45.27 32.26
N ALA A 10 7.28 45.83 32.07
CA ALA A 10 7.58 46.71 30.94
C ALA A 10 7.47 45.98 29.59
N ALA A 11 8.03 44.76 29.50
CA ALA A 11 7.92 43.91 28.30
C ALA A 11 6.47 43.48 28.02
N GLY A 12 5.64 43.32 29.07
CA GLY A 12 4.23 42.97 28.95
C GLY A 12 3.32 44.08 28.40
N ARG A 13 3.68 45.36 28.57
CA ARG A 13 2.95 46.50 27.99
C ARG A 13 3.29 46.75 26.52
N ALA A 14 4.53 46.48 26.10
CA ALA A 14 4.95 46.67 24.71
C ALA A 14 4.35 45.66 23.71
N ARG A 15 3.67 44.60 24.20
CA ARG A 15 3.06 43.54 23.37
C ARG A 15 1.53 43.61 23.25
N ARG A 16 0.87 44.52 23.95
CA ARG A 16 -0.55 44.83 23.75
C ARG A 16 -0.66 46.14 22.98
N GLY A 17 -0.87 46.02 21.66
CA GLY A 17 -1.26 47.14 20.82
C GLY A 17 -2.75 47.40 21.01
N ASP A 18 -3.08 48.26 21.97
CA ASP A 18 -4.44 48.78 22.16
C ASP A 18 -4.52 50.16 21.49
N GLU A 19 -5.19 50.27 20.34
CA GLU A 19 -5.81 51.53 19.89
C GLU A 19 -7.21 51.66 20.50
N PRO A 20 -7.70 52.88 20.80
CA PRO A 20 -8.92 53.07 21.58
C PRO A 20 -10.18 53.18 20.70
N GLU A 21 -11.20 52.35 20.97
CA GLU A 21 -12.54 52.55 20.41
C GLU A 21 -13.58 53.03 21.44
N ALA A 22 -14.15 54.18 21.09
CA ALA A 22 -15.50 54.70 21.34
C ALA A 22 -16.28 54.35 22.63
N GLU A 23 -16.61 55.42 23.33
CA GLU A 23 -17.70 55.56 24.30
C GLU A 23 -19.08 55.55 23.59
N GLU A 24 -20.01 54.67 23.98
CA GLU A 24 -21.43 54.77 23.60
C GLU A 24 -22.37 54.53 24.81
N ALA A 25 -23.47 55.28 24.84
CA ALA A 25 -24.30 55.51 26.03
C ALA A 25 -25.45 54.49 26.22
N PRO A 26 -26.03 54.35 27.43
CA PRO A 26 -27.04 53.33 27.73
C PRO A 26 -28.49 53.84 27.57
N GLN A 27 -29.41 52.93 27.17
CA GLN A 27 -30.85 52.83 27.56
C GLN A 27 -31.66 51.96 26.56
N PRO A 28 -32.93 51.55 26.85
CA PRO A 28 -33.59 51.33 28.15
C PRO A 28 -34.34 49.97 28.25
N ASP A 29 -34.92 49.67 29.42
CA ASP A 29 -35.93 48.62 29.61
C ASP A 29 -37.20 48.82 28.76
N LEU A 30 -37.83 47.74 28.28
CA LEU A 30 -39.30 47.68 28.15
C LEU A 30 -39.92 46.26 28.12
N GLN A 31 -40.64 45.95 29.21
CA GLN A 31 -41.95 45.26 29.31
C GLN A 31 -42.22 43.82 28.81
N VAL A 32 -42.89 43.09 29.71
CA VAL A 32 -43.53 41.78 29.59
C VAL A 32 -45.02 41.94 29.22
N PRO A 33 -45.60 40.99 28.45
CA PRO A 33 -46.84 40.33 28.87
C PRO A 33 -46.64 38.79 28.83
N GLY A 34 -47.12 38.00 29.81
CA GLY A 34 -48.54 37.67 30.00
C GLY A 34 -49.06 36.85 28.81
N GLY A 35 -49.41 35.57 28.87
CA GLY A 35 -49.74 34.67 29.97
C GLY A 35 -50.80 33.68 29.44
N GLY A 36 -50.53 32.37 29.46
CA GLY A 36 -51.40 31.36 28.85
C GLY A 36 -51.15 29.98 29.44
N ARG A 37 -52.20 29.20 29.68
CA ARG A 37 -52.20 28.04 30.60
C ARG A 37 -52.87 26.82 29.96
N VAL A 38 -52.56 25.64 30.50
CA VAL A 38 -53.24 24.33 30.32
C VAL A 38 -52.78 23.49 29.12
N GLY A 39 -52.46 22.21 29.36
CA GLY A 39 -52.18 21.22 28.29
C GLY A 39 -51.36 19.99 28.69
N SER A 40 -51.66 19.31 29.81
CA SER A 40 -51.10 17.97 30.08
C SER A 40 -51.84 16.90 29.24
N PRO A 41 -51.14 15.80 28.90
CA PRO A 41 -51.68 14.52 29.35
C PRO A 41 -50.62 13.51 29.85
N THR A 42 -50.98 12.83 30.95
CA THR A 42 -50.61 11.45 31.29
C THR A 42 -51.00 10.49 30.16
N SER A 43 -50.46 9.27 29.95
CA SER A 43 -49.49 8.42 30.66
C SER A 43 -49.25 7.19 29.78
N ASN A 44 -48.17 6.42 29.96
CA ASN A 44 -48.34 4.97 30.07
C ASN A 44 -47.18 4.26 30.78
N VAL A 45 -47.55 3.28 31.60
CA VAL A 45 -46.65 2.43 32.38
C VAL A 45 -46.58 1.04 31.74
N ALA A 46 -45.38 0.49 31.65
CA ALA A 46 -45.19 -0.96 31.53
C ALA A 46 -44.02 -1.36 32.43
N ALA A 47 -44.31 -2.13 33.48
CA ALA A 47 -43.34 -2.57 34.47
C ALA A 47 -43.44 -4.08 34.70
N THR A 48 -42.29 -4.75 34.67
CA THR A 48 -42.05 -6.12 35.13
C THR A 48 -40.61 -6.12 35.68
N LYS A 49 -40.42 -6.15 37.01
CA LYS A 49 -40.32 -7.36 37.87
C LYS A 49 -39.24 -8.34 37.37
N GLY A 50 -38.25 -8.76 38.16
CA GLY A 50 -37.90 -8.47 39.57
C GLY A 50 -36.39 -8.75 39.77
N SER A 51 -35.70 -8.18 40.77
CA SER A 51 -35.72 -8.51 42.21
C SER A 51 -34.52 -9.39 42.63
N GLU A 52 -33.57 -8.75 43.33
CA GLU A 52 -32.87 -9.25 44.53
C GLU A 52 -31.82 -10.38 44.33
N ILE A 53 -30.81 -10.62 45.18
CA ILE A 53 -30.62 -10.43 46.65
C ILE A 53 -29.18 -9.95 47.00
N GLN A 54 -29.00 -9.31 48.16
CA GLN A 54 -27.71 -8.91 48.75
C GLN A 54 -26.96 -10.02 49.53
N ALA A 55 -25.63 -9.88 49.58
CA ALA A 55 -24.68 -10.12 50.70
C ALA A 55 -24.96 -11.15 51.82
N VAL A 56 -23.94 -11.96 52.14
CA VAL A 56 -23.52 -12.29 53.53
C VAL A 56 -21.99 -12.42 53.59
N LEU A 57 -21.37 -12.00 54.70
CA LEU A 57 -19.96 -12.17 55.03
C LEU A 57 -19.82 -12.91 56.38
N ALA A 58 -18.77 -13.73 56.51
CA ALA A 58 -18.11 -14.19 57.74
C ALA A 58 -18.65 -15.37 58.61
N ALA A 59 -17.75 -16.36 58.76
CA ALA A 59 -17.24 -16.94 60.03
C ALA A 59 -17.67 -18.34 60.54
N ARG A 60 -16.65 -19.02 61.11
CA ARG A 60 -16.58 -20.28 61.88
C ARG A 60 -16.86 -21.61 61.14
N ALA A 61 -16.31 -22.78 61.53
CA ALA A 61 -15.01 -23.23 62.08
C ALA A 61 -15.18 -24.65 62.70
N ALA A 62 -14.22 -25.54 62.42
CA ALA A 62 -13.81 -26.72 63.20
C ALA A 62 -14.76 -27.94 63.43
N LYS A 63 -14.43 -29.07 62.76
CA LYS A 63 -14.35 -30.49 63.21
C LYS A 63 -14.15 -31.37 61.96
N GLY A 64 -13.32 -32.42 61.88
CA GLY A 64 -12.30 -32.97 62.80
C GLY A 64 -12.22 -34.51 62.68
N CYS A 65 -11.04 -35.07 62.33
CA CYS A 65 -10.73 -36.53 62.21
C CYS A 65 -11.52 -37.31 61.12
N SER A 66 -11.20 -38.55 60.70
CA SER A 66 -9.93 -39.30 60.40
C SER A 66 -10.37 -40.66 59.74
N SER A 67 -9.57 -41.57 59.14
CA SER A 67 -8.11 -41.78 58.94
C SER A 67 -7.87 -42.79 57.78
N ASN A 68 -6.60 -42.97 57.36
CA ASN A 68 -6.02 -44.18 56.71
C ASN A 68 -6.47 -44.63 55.30
N ASN A 69 -5.70 -45.41 54.51
CA ASN A 69 -4.24 -45.56 54.30
C ASN A 69 -4.00 -46.52 53.10
N LYS A 70 -2.89 -46.39 52.34
CA LYS A 70 -2.38 -47.31 51.27
C LYS A 70 -3.27 -47.40 50.00
N GLY A 71 -2.76 -47.63 48.79
CA GLY A 71 -1.37 -47.75 48.30
C GLY A 71 -1.30 -48.43 46.91
N ALA A 72 -0.13 -48.36 46.26
CA ALA A 72 0.26 -49.05 45.01
C ALA A 72 -0.18 -48.47 43.63
N LYS A 73 0.68 -48.74 42.64
CA LYS A 73 0.75 -48.19 41.26
C LYS A 73 0.13 -49.18 40.22
N PRO A 74 0.03 -48.83 38.91
CA PRO A 74 -0.92 -49.45 37.98
C PRO A 74 -0.34 -50.61 37.13
N PRO A 75 -1.20 -51.34 36.40
CA PRO A 75 -0.82 -52.16 35.25
C PRO A 75 -0.98 -51.44 33.90
N GLY A 76 -0.24 -51.92 32.89
CA GLY A 76 -0.30 -51.50 31.49
C GLY A 76 -1.39 -52.21 30.65
N PRO A 77 -1.29 -52.16 29.30
CA PRO A 77 -2.41 -52.39 28.39
C PRO A 77 -2.64 -53.86 27.97
N PRO A 78 -3.86 -54.23 27.53
CA PRO A 78 -4.16 -55.49 26.85
C PRO A 78 -4.20 -55.37 25.30
N PRO A 79 -4.25 -56.51 24.55
CA PRO A 79 -3.74 -56.59 23.17
C PRO A 79 -4.81 -56.78 22.06
N SER A 80 -4.32 -56.93 20.82
CA SER A 80 -5.07 -57.17 19.57
C SER A 80 -5.39 -58.64 19.27
N ALA A 81 -6.55 -58.94 18.65
CA ALA A 81 -6.71 -60.06 17.69
C ALA A 81 -8.05 -60.01 16.89
N HIS A 82 -7.98 -60.35 15.59
CA HIS A 82 -9.04 -60.79 14.64
C HIS A 82 -10.33 -59.92 14.43
N GLY A 83 -10.91 -59.76 13.23
CA GLY A 83 -10.48 -60.09 11.85
C GLY A 83 -11.58 -60.75 10.99
N LYS A 84 -12.02 -60.11 9.89
CA LYS A 84 -12.48 -60.77 8.63
C LYS A 84 -12.82 -59.80 7.47
N ALA A 85 -12.20 -60.10 6.32
CA ALA A 85 -12.61 -59.96 4.91
C ALA A 85 -13.61 -58.87 4.43
N GLY A 86 -13.16 -58.08 3.44
CA GLY A 86 -13.96 -57.29 2.50
C GLY A 86 -13.07 -56.85 1.31
N THR A 87 -13.53 -57.04 0.07
CA THR A 87 -12.71 -56.99 -1.16
C THR A 87 -12.64 -55.63 -1.86
N GLY A 88 -11.51 -55.31 -2.51
CA GLY A 88 -11.50 -54.45 -3.71
C GLY A 88 -10.44 -53.33 -3.81
N GLY A 89 -9.47 -53.50 -4.73
CA GLY A 89 -8.86 -52.44 -5.56
C GLY A 89 -7.91 -51.40 -4.91
N PRO A 90 -6.63 -51.31 -5.32
CA PRO A 90 -5.71 -50.26 -4.85
C PRO A 90 -5.82 -48.95 -5.66
N PRO A 91 -5.75 -47.76 -5.01
CA PRO A 91 -5.53 -46.48 -5.68
C PRO A 91 -4.04 -46.26 -6.03
N PRO A 92 -3.70 -45.38 -7.01
CA PRO A 92 -2.34 -45.20 -7.49
C PRO A 92 -1.39 -44.57 -6.44
N GLY A 93 -0.11 -44.95 -6.52
CA GLY A 93 0.87 -44.71 -5.47
C GLY A 93 1.35 -43.26 -5.32
N LYS A 94 1.67 -42.90 -4.07
CA LYS A 94 2.42 -41.69 -3.74
C LYS A 94 3.91 -41.93 -4.03
N THR A 95 4.50 -41.17 -4.95
CA THR A 95 5.97 -41.05 -5.05
C THR A 95 6.44 -39.94 -4.12
N GLY A 96 7.47 -40.22 -3.32
CA GLY A 96 8.08 -39.23 -2.43
C GLY A 96 8.92 -38.24 -3.21
N GLY A 97 8.71 -36.94 -2.97
CA GLY A 97 9.57 -35.89 -3.52
C GLY A 97 10.90 -35.83 -2.78
N ALA A 98 12.00 -36.16 -3.46
CA ALA A 98 13.34 -35.82 -3.03
C ALA A 98 13.67 -34.36 -3.38
N ALA A 99 14.44 -33.68 -2.53
CA ALA A 99 14.82 -32.29 -2.74
C ALA A 99 15.80 -32.11 -3.92
N PRO A 100 15.72 -31.01 -4.69
CA PRO A 100 16.68 -30.71 -5.75
C PRO A 100 18.04 -30.23 -5.16
N PRO A 101 19.18 -30.58 -5.78
CA PRO A 101 20.50 -30.08 -5.37
C PRO A 101 20.74 -28.63 -5.84
N PRO A 102 21.66 -27.89 -5.19
CA PRO A 102 21.98 -26.50 -5.55
C PRO A 102 22.78 -26.39 -6.87
N PRO A 103 22.65 -25.29 -7.62
CA PRO A 103 23.40 -25.07 -8.86
C PRO A 103 24.89 -24.85 -8.60
N SER A 104 25.73 -25.54 -9.35
CA SER A 104 27.19 -25.46 -9.30
C SER A 104 27.72 -24.15 -9.91
N GLY A 105 28.48 -23.39 -9.12
CA GLY A 105 29.30 -22.29 -9.63
C GLY A 105 30.51 -22.80 -10.43
N PRO A 106 31.08 -21.98 -11.35
CA PRO A 106 32.25 -22.36 -12.12
C PRO A 106 33.52 -22.32 -11.26
N GLY A 107 34.03 -23.49 -10.89
CA GLY A 107 35.35 -23.65 -10.27
C GLY A 107 36.48 -23.57 -11.31
N GLY A 108 37.56 -22.87 -10.98
CA GLY A 108 38.75 -22.76 -11.83
C GLY A 108 39.84 -23.78 -11.52
N GLY A 109 40.77 -23.94 -12.46
CA GLY A 109 42.03 -24.71 -12.34
C GLY A 109 42.64 -24.97 -13.72
N ALA A 110 43.96 -24.96 -13.93
CA ALA A 110 45.05 -24.61 -13.00
C ALA A 110 46.35 -24.23 -13.76
N THR A 111 47.21 -23.45 -13.09
CA THR A 111 48.69 -23.46 -13.16
C THR A 111 49.44 -23.51 -14.50
N ALA A 112 50.20 -22.45 -14.76
CA ALA A 112 51.57 -22.55 -15.27
C ALA A 112 52.46 -21.52 -14.53
N THR A 113 53.64 -21.94 -14.07
CA THR A 113 54.54 -21.13 -13.24
C THR A 113 55.70 -20.51 -14.04
N ARG A 114 55.97 -19.21 -13.85
CA ARG A 114 57.36 -18.71 -13.84
C ARG A 114 57.54 -17.37 -13.11
N SER A 115 58.73 -17.20 -12.55
CA SER A 115 59.20 -16.11 -11.70
C SER A 115 59.58 -14.83 -12.45
N GLY A 116 59.54 -13.68 -11.75
CA GLY A 116 60.21 -12.44 -12.18
C GLY A 116 59.95 -11.25 -11.26
N LYS A 117 60.97 -10.77 -10.54
CA LYS A 117 60.94 -9.51 -9.76
C LYS A 117 61.25 -8.31 -10.68
N GLY A 118 60.77 -7.10 -10.36
CA GLY A 118 61.45 -5.87 -10.82
C GLY A 118 60.63 -4.58 -10.94
N ALA A 119 60.74 -3.72 -9.92
CA ALA A 119 61.00 -2.26 -10.00
C ALA A 119 60.36 -1.36 -11.09
N ALA A 120 59.68 -0.29 -10.62
CA ALA A 120 59.73 1.06 -11.24
C ALA A 120 61.12 1.71 -10.98
N PRO A 121 61.57 2.84 -11.59
CA PRO A 121 60.85 3.97 -12.24
C PRO A 121 61.56 4.36 -13.59
N PRO A 122 61.74 5.62 -14.08
CA PRO A 122 61.19 6.96 -13.73
C PRO A 122 60.71 7.81 -14.95
N ALA A 123 60.44 9.11 -14.69
CA ALA A 123 60.04 10.13 -15.67
C ALA A 123 61.21 10.88 -16.35
N GLY A 124 60.88 11.63 -17.41
CA GLY A 124 61.78 12.50 -18.20
C GLY A 124 61.93 11.99 -19.65
N GLY A 125 62.00 12.81 -20.70
CA GLY A 125 61.92 14.28 -20.82
C GLY A 125 61.65 14.69 -22.28
N ALA A 126 61.51 16.00 -22.55
CA ALA A 126 61.02 16.51 -23.84
C ALA A 126 62.01 16.43 -25.01
N SER A 127 61.49 16.36 -26.24
CA SER A 127 62.10 17.04 -27.40
C SER A 127 61.07 17.32 -28.51
N THR A 128 61.33 18.36 -29.31
CA THR A 128 60.38 19.10 -30.14
C THR A 128 60.50 18.86 -31.64
N LYS A 129 59.37 18.84 -32.36
CA LYS A 129 59.12 19.34 -33.74
C LYS A 129 57.63 19.09 -34.03
N GLY A 130 56.82 19.99 -34.59
CA GLY A 130 57.13 21.24 -35.27
C GLY A 130 56.56 21.20 -36.70
N GLY A 131 55.27 21.47 -36.86
CA GLY A 131 54.58 21.45 -38.15
C GLY A 131 53.07 21.67 -37.99
N ALA A 132 52.56 22.76 -38.55
CA ALA A 132 51.13 23.10 -38.50
C ALA A 132 50.39 22.56 -39.73
N SER A 133 49.21 21.98 -39.54
CA SER A 133 48.22 21.82 -40.62
C SER A 133 46.78 21.84 -40.10
N THR A 134 46.09 22.94 -40.37
CA THR A 134 44.66 23.04 -40.72
C THR A 134 43.69 22.04 -40.06
N SER A 135 42.91 22.52 -39.09
CA SER A 135 41.71 21.85 -38.59
C SER A 135 40.59 21.84 -39.65
N ALA A 136 40.64 20.88 -40.57
CA ALA A 136 39.54 20.61 -41.50
C ALA A 136 38.55 19.62 -40.86
N SER A 137 37.62 20.11 -40.04
CA SER A 137 36.48 19.31 -39.57
C SER A 137 35.50 19.08 -40.73
N ARG A 138 35.36 17.82 -41.13
CA ARG A 138 34.50 17.33 -42.22
C ARG A 138 33.01 17.65 -42.00
N PRO A 139 32.19 17.66 -43.07
CA PRO A 139 30.77 17.98 -42.97
C PRO A 139 30.02 17.03 -42.03
N VAL A 140 29.05 17.62 -41.30
CA VAL A 140 28.05 16.90 -40.51
C VAL A 140 27.33 15.86 -41.39
N PRO A 141 27.10 14.62 -40.93
CA PRO A 141 26.29 13.67 -41.66
C PRO A 141 24.90 14.24 -41.91
N SER A 142 24.41 14.17 -43.15
CA SER A 142 23.14 14.78 -43.57
C SER A 142 21.97 14.31 -42.70
N ALA A 143 21.17 15.25 -42.19
CA ALA A 143 20.08 15.05 -41.23
C ALA A 143 18.85 14.26 -41.75
N ASN A 144 18.97 13.54 -42.87
CA ASN A 144 17.87 12.92 -43.63
C ASN A 144 18.00 11.39 -43.83
N VAL A 145 18.91 10.72 -43.11
CA VAL A 145 18.98 9.24 -43.12
C VAL A 145 18.22 8.71 -41.90
N PRO A 146 17.13 7.93 -42.08
CA PRO A 146 16.41 7.34 -40.96
C PRO A 146 17.31 6.36 -40.20
N SER A 147 17.20 6.34 -38.88
CA SER A 147 18.06 5.51 -38.01
C SER A 147 17.79 4.00 -38.12
N PHE A 148 16.69 3.61 -38.76
CA PHE A 148 16.32 2.24 -39.07
C PHE A 148 15.71 2.10 -40.47
N GLN A 149 15.72 0.87 -40.99
CA GLN A 149 15.05 0.47 -42.22
C GLN A 149 14.34 -0.88 -41.99
N TYR A 150 13.11 -1.00 -42.50
CA TYR A 150 12.40 -2.28 -42.55
C TYR A 150 12.64 -2.97 -43.90
N ASP A 151 13.06 -4.24 -43.85
CA ASP A 151 13.20 -5.12 -45.00
C ASP A 151 12.01 -6.09 -45.02
N GLY A 152 11.06 -5.82 -45.92
CA GLY A 152 9.84 -6.60 -46.07
C GLY A 152 10.02 -7.97 -46.74
N GLU A 153 11.15 -8.23 -47.42
CA GLU A 153 11.45 -9.56 -47.97
C GLU A 153 11.95 -10.50 -46.86
N ARG A 154 12.69 -9.96 -45.89
CA ARG A 154 13.29 -10.72 -44.78
C ARG A 154 12.49 -10.66 -43.48
N ASP A 155 11.48 -9.80 -43.40
CA ASP A 155 10.66 -9.52 -42.20
C ASP A 155 11.50 -9.03 -40.99
N VAL A 156 12.47 -8.15 -41.26
CA VAL A 156 13.42 -7.63 -40.24
C VAL A 156 13.56 -6.11 -40.25
N PHE A 157 13.82 -5.54 -39.08
CA PHE A 157 14.30 -4.18 -38.91
C PHE A 157 15.82 -4.18 -38.80
N SER A 158 16.48 -3.45 -39.69
CA SER A 158 17.91 -3.17 -39.66
C SER A 158 18.14 -1.74 -39.16
N PHE A 159 19.15 -1.56 -38.32
CA PHE A 159 19.50 -0.24 -37.78
C PHE A 159 20.80 0.25 -38.41
N ALA A 160 20.93 1.56 -38.60
CA ALA A 160 22.11 2.16 -39.20
C ALA A 160 23.37 1.76 -38.40
N THR A 161 24.36 1.19 -39.08
CA THR A 161 25.61 0.77 -38.44
C THR A 161 26.33 1.99 -37.87
N PRO A 162 26.72 1.98 -36.59
CA PRO A 162 27.56 3.03 -36.05
C PRO A 162 28.97 2.85 -36.60
N SER A 163 29.28 3.55 -37.70
CA SER A 163 30.66 3.67 -38.18
C SER A 163 31.47 4.37 -37.09
N GLU A 164 32.43 3.62 -36.54
CA GLU A 164 33.24 3.96 -35.37
C GLU A 164 32.46 3.89 -34.04
N LYS A 165 33.01 3.13 -33.07
CA LYS A 165 32.35 2.71 -31.82
C LYS A 165 31.97 3.86 -30.88
N GLU A 166 32.39 5.09 -31.18
CA GLU A 166 32.07 6.30 -30.43
C GLU A 166 30.65 6.80 -30.76
N HIS A 167 30.19 6.66 -32.01
CA HIS A 167 28.92 7.22 -32.46
C HIS A 167 27.66 6.46 -31.98
N ALA A 168 27.77 5.16 -31.67
CA ALA A 168 26.65 4.31 -31.25
C ALA A 168 25.95 4.79 -29.97
N HIS A 169 26.73 5.36 -29.05
CA HIS A 169 26.28 5.90 -27.76
C HIS A 169 26.45 7.42 -27.68
N THR A 170 26.74 8.09 -28.81
CA THR A 170 26.87 9.55 -28.85
C THR A 170 25.49 10.17 -28.68
N VAL A 171 25.22 10.57 -27.44
CA VAL A 171 24.12 11.45 -27.08
C VAL A 171 24.45 12.84 -27.62
N THR A 172 23.59 13.37 -28.50
CA THR A 172 23.74 14.73 -29.05
C THR A 172 22.83 15.69 -28.32
N THR A 173 23.15 16.99 -28.32
CA THR A 173 22.27 18.03 -27.78
C THR A 173 21.76 18.88 -28.94
N SER A 174 20.45 19.12 -29.02
CA SER A 174 19.86 20.06 -29.99
C SER A 174 20.24 21.51 -29.67
N GLU A 175 20.02 22.41 -30.61
CA GLU A 175 20.21 23.87 -30.40
C GLU A 175 19.33 24.41 -29.26
N GLU A 176 18.19 23.74 -29.00
CA GLU A 176 17.25 24.04 -27.90
C GLU A 176 17.62 23.38 -26.56
N GLY A 177 18.75 22.65 -26.49
CA GLY A 177 19.23 22.00 -25.27
C GLY A 177 18.64 20.60 -24.99
N VAL A 178 17.86 20.04 -25.91
CA VAL A 178 17.25 18.70 -25.77
C VAL A 178 18.29 17.61 -26.05
N VAL A 179 18.29 16.58 -25.21
CA VAL A 179 19.22 15.45 -25.24
C VAL A 179 18.70 14.38 -26.21
N ILE A 180 19.28 14.32 -27.42
CA ILE A 180 18.89 13.37 -28.45
C ILE A 180 19.64 12.05 -28.26
N VAL A 181 18.88 11.00 -27.96
CA VAL A 181 19.33 9.63 -27.74
C VAL A 181 19.18 8.80 -29.02
N PRO A 182 20.19 8.02 -29.44
CA PRO A 182 20.08 7.14 -30.60
C PRO A 182 19.12 5.95 -30.37
N LEU A 183 18.34 5.60 -31.39
CA LEU A 183 17.33 4.54 -31.33
C LEU A 183 17.90 3.14 -31.08
N ALA A 184 18.99 2.80 -31.76
CA ALA A 184 19.48 1.42 -31.83
C ALA A 184 19.86 0.83 -30.46
N PRO A 185 20.66 1.48 -29.58
CA PRO A 185 20.95 0.93 -28.24
C PRO A 185 19.68 0.63 -27.43
N CYS A 186 18.67 1.50 -27.53
CA CYS A 186 17.39 1.32 -26.84
C CYS A 186 16.63 0.10 -27.40
N ILE A 187 16.38 0.03 -28.70
CA ILE A 187 15.57 -1.07 -29.29
C ILE A 187 16.28 -2.42 -29.16
N TYR A 188 17.60 -2.50 -29.37
CA TYR A 188 18.34 -3.74 -29.13
C TYR A 188 18.18 -4.21 -27.68
N ARG A 189 18.32 -3.29 -26.70
CA ARG A 189 18.17 -3.61 -25.28
C ARG A 189 16.75 -4.04 -24.91
N LEU A 190 15.72 -3.38 -25.44
CA LEU A 190 14.30 -3.70 -25.19
C LEU A 190 13.88 -5.04 -25.81
N CYS A 191 14.44 -5.39 -26.97
CA CYS A 191 14.14 -6.62 -27.69
C CYS A 191 14.97 -7.85 -27.27
N ASP A 192 15.84 -7.73 -26.24
CA ASP A 192 16.81 -8.73 -25.79
C ASP A 192 17.91 -9.08 -26.83
N PHE A 193 18.22 -8.18 -27.77
CA PHE A 193 19.32 -8.33 -28.75
C PHE A 193 20.60 -7.62 -28.29
N THR A 194 21.75 -8.03 -28.84
CA THR A 194 23.06 -7.43 -28.52
C THR A 194 23.51 -6.48 -29.63
N LEU A 195 23.55 -5.18 -29.34
CA LEU A 195 23.97 -4.13 -30.29
C LEU A 195 25.33 -4.41 -30.92
N ALA A 196 26.30 -4.94 -30.15
CA ALA A 196 27.64 -5.26 -30.64
C ALA A 196 27.70 -6.31 -31.77
N ARG A 197 26.61 -7.06 -32.01
CA ARG A 197 26.49 -7.97 -33.15
C ARG A 197 25.83 -7.34 -34.38
N ASN A 198 25.09 -6.25 -34.19
CA ASN A 198 24.31 -5.55 -35.22
C ASN A 198 23.43 -6.50 -36.08
N GLU A 199 22.89 -7.55 -35.46
CA GLU A 199 21.96 -8.50 -36.09
C GLU A 199 20.60 -7.81 -36.34
N PRO A 200 19.98 -7.91 -37.53
CA PRO A 200 18.64 -7.37 -37.77
C PRO A 200 17.61 -8.00 -36.83
N ILE A 201 16.67 -7.18 -36.33
CA ILE A 201 15.64 -7.61 -35.38
C ILE A 201 14.39 -8.05 -36.16
N PRO A 202 13.97 -9.33 -36.12
CA PRO A 202 12.75 -9.77 -36.81
C PRO A 202 11.51 -9.04 -36.28
N ARG A 203 10.60 -8.64 -37.17
CA ARG A 203 9.36 -7.93 -36.80
C ARG A 203 8.58 -8.70 -35.74
N HIS A 204 8.44 -10.02 -35.89
CA HIS A 204 7.82 -10.88 -34.86
C HIS A 204 8.43 -10.67 -33.47
N LYS A 205 9.77 -10.63 -33.36
CA LYS A 205 10.45 -10.41 -32.07
C LYS A 205 10.25 -8.99 -31.53
N ALA A 206 10.18 -7.98 -32.38
CA ALA A 206 9.80 -6.63 -31.98
C ALA A 206 8.33 -6.56 -31.51
N VAL A 207 7.40 -7.27 -32.16
CA VAL A 207 5.98 -7.35 -31.77
C VAL A 207 5.79 -8.03 -30.41
N LEU A 208 6.55 -9.09 -30.10
CA LEU A 208 6.56 -9.70 -28.75
C LEU A 208 6.92 -8.68 -27.65
N LYS A 209 7.69 -7.65 -27.99
CA LYS A 209 8.24 -6.63 -27.07
C LYS A 209 7.59 -5.25 -27.24
N LEU A 210 6.56 -5.13 -28.08
CA LEU A 210 5.89 -3.87 -28.41
C LEU A 210 5.33 -3.15 -27.18
N GLY A 211 4.82 -3.90 -26.19
CA GLY A 211 4.37 -3.34 -24.92
C GLY A 211 5.50 -2.72 -24.08
N VAL A 212 6.72 -3.27 -24.15
CA VAL A 212 7.91 -2.72 -23.48
C VAL A 212 8.39 -1.45 -24.20
N ILE A 213 8.38 -1.45 -25.54
CA ILE A 213 8.78 -0.28 -26.36
C ILE A 213 7.79 0.88 -26.16
N ARG A 214 6.48 0.60 -26.11
CA ARG A 214 5.44 1.59 -25.76
C ARG A 214 5.60 2.12 -24.33
N ALA A 215 6.02 1.27 -23.37
CA ALA A 215 6.27 1.70 -22.01
C ALA A 215 7.47 2.65 -21.94
N PHE A 216 8.57 2.31 -22.61
CA PHE A 216 9.75 3.18 -22.74
C PHE A 216 9.43 4.54 -23.38
N ARG A 217 8.55 4.59 -24.39
CA ARG A 217 8.08 5.85 -24.98
C ARG A 217 7.35 6.72 -23.95
N ARG A 218 6.43 6.12 -23.19
CA ARG A 218 5.65 6.77 -22.11
C ARG A 218 6.54 7.23 -20.94
N GLU A 219 7.57 6.46 -20.59
CA GLU A 219 8.56 6.85 -19.58
C GLU A 219 9.40 8.06 -20.03
N CYS A 220 9.74 8.14 -21.32
CA CYS A 220 10.39 9.32 -21.91
C CYS A 220 9.49 10.57 -21.80
N ASP A 221 8.19 10.44 -22.07
CA ASP A 221 7.23 11.56 -21.91
C ASP A 221 7.09 11.97 -20.44
N ALA A 222 6.97 11.02 -19.52
CA ALA A 222 6.88 11.28 -18.09
C ALA A 222 8.15 11.97 -17.54
N PHE A 223 9.33 11.57 -17.99
CA PHE A 223 10.60 12.22 -17.64
C PHE A 223 10.73 13.66 -18.19
N ASN A 224 10.11 13.93 -19.35
CA ASN A 224 10.09 15.27 -19.94
C ASN A 224 9.05 16.20 -19.29
N ALA A 225 7.90 15.65 -18.88
CA ALA A 225 6.82 16.38 -18.23
C ALA A 225 7.05 16.65 -16.73
N ALA A 226 7.95 15.89 -16.08
CA ALA A 226 8.29 16.09 -14.68
C ALA A 226 8.90 17.50 -14.43
N PRO A 227 8.53 18.19 -13.32
CA PRO A 227 9.13 19.46 -12.95
C PRO A 227 10.64 19.31 -12.71
N LYS A 228 11.38 20.41 -12.93
CA LYS A 228 12.85 20.43 -12.94
C LYS A 228 13.38 21.54 -12.04
N GLY A 229 13.32 21.32 -10.72
CA GLY A 229 13.87 22.19 -9.68
C GLY A 229 15.23 21.72 -9.13
N ILE A 230 16.00 22.66 -8.56
CA ILE A 230 17.36 22.41 -8.03
C ILE A 230 17.37 21.46 -6.82
N GLU A 231 16.27 21.39 -6.05
CA GLU A 231 16.11 20.45 -4.93
C GLU A 231 15.26 19.21 -5.31
N GLU A 232 14.79 19.12 -6.56
CA GLU A 232 13.87 18.06 -7.01
C GLU A 232 14.56 16.94 -7.82
N GLU A 233 15.88 17.01 -8.04
CA GLU A 233 16.62 16.03 -8.84
C GLU A 233 16.53 14.59 -8.27
N GLU A 234 16.21 14.41 -6.98
CA GLU A 234 15.94 13.09 -6.36
C GLU A 234 14.56 12.50 -6.69
N LYS A 235 13.58 13.32 -7.11
CA LYS A 235 12.19 12.91 -7.40
C LYS A 235 11.93 12.46 -8.85
N HIS A 236 12.95 12.48 -9.72
CA HIS A 236 12.81 12.09 -11.12
C HIS A 236 12.50 10.58 -11.30
N PRO A 237 11.88 10.15 -12.42
CA PRO A 237 11.54 8.74 -12.64
C PRO A 237 12.80 7.89 -12.87
N HIS A 238 13.37 7.40 -11.76
CA HIS A 238 14.61 6.60 -11.70
C HIS A 238 14.69 5.52 -12.78
N ARG A 239 13.59 4.80 -13.05
CA ARG A 239 13.50 3.72 -14.05
C ARG A 239 13.98 4.11 -15.45
N PHE A 240 13.62 5.30 -15.95
CA PHE A 240 14.00 5.73 -17.29
C PHE A 240 15.51 6.01 -17.39
N VAL A 241 16.06 6.70 -16.37
CA VAL A 241 17.48 7.04 -16.28
C VAL A 241 18.33 5.79 -16.01
N GLU A 242 17.86 4.88 -15.15
CA GLU A 242 18.46 3.55 -14.94
C GLU A 242 18.48 2.73 -16.24
N PHE A 243 17.38 2.70 -16.99
CA PHE A 243 17.32 2.00 -18.27
C PHE A 243 18.36 2.55 -19.24
N LEU A 244 18.40 3.86 -19.44
CA LEU A 244 19.36 4.55 -20.32
C LEU A 244 20.80 4.27 -19.89
N THR A 245 21.09 4.36 -18.59
CA THR A 245 22.40 4.02 -18.01
C THR A 245 22.76 2.56 -18.29
N SER A 246 21.80 1.63 -18.16
CA SER A 246 21.99 0.20 -18.48
C SER A 246 22.20 -0.07 -19.97
N ALA A 247 21.71 0.80 -20.85
CA ALA A 247 21.95 0.79 -22.30
C ALA A 247 23.28 1.48 -22.68
N GLY A 248 24.08 1.90 -21.69
CA GLY A 248 25.38 2.57 -21.91
C GLY A 248 25.26 4.05 -22.28
N LEU A 249 24.11 4.68 -22.03
CA LEU A 249 23.83 6.07 -22.38
C LEU A 249 23.92 6.94 -21.11
N LYS A 250 24.76 7.98 -21.15
CA LYS A 250 24.81 8.99 -20.08
C LYS A 250 23.80 10.08 -20.39
N VAL A 251 22.86 10.28 -19.49
CA VAL A 251 21.79 11.28 -19.61
C VAL A 251 21.81 12.22 -18.41
N THR A 252 21.41 13.46 -18.62
CA THR A 252 21.40 14.55 -17.62
C THR A 252 19.96 14.94 -17.29
N SER A 253 19.74 15.84 -16.33
CA SER A 253 18.39 16.34 -15.96
C SER A 253 17.65 17.11 -17.08
N ARG A 254 18.31 17.40 -18.21
CA ARG A 254 17.70 18.05 -19.40
C ARG A 254 16.64 17.16 -20.08
N PRO A 255 15.68 17.74 -20.83
CA PRO A 255 14.70 16.95 -21.61
C PRO A 255 15.39 16.00 -22.59
N VAL A 256 14.79 14.84 -22.84
CA VAL A 256 15.32 13.74 -23.65
C VAL A 256 14.39 13.43 -24.82
N GLN A 257 14.95 13.22 -26.00
CA GLN A 257 14.21 12.72 -27.16
C GLN A 257 14.93 11.51 -27.74
N VAL A 258 14.22 10.40 -27.94
CA VAL A 258 14.76 9.23 -28.65
C VAL A 258 14.49 9.42 -30.14
N ARG A 259 15.55 9.47 -30.95
CA ARG A 259 15.46 9.69 -32.40
C ARG A 259 14.59 8.60 -33.06
N ASP A 260 13.70 8.99 -33.96
CA ASP A 260 12.82 8.15 -34.79
C ASP A 260 12.00 7.06 -34.03
N LEU A 261 11.80 7.20 -32.72
CA LEU A 261 11.10 6.19 -31.92
C LEU A 261 9.60 6.09 -32.28
N ASP A 262 8.96 7.22 -32.55
CA ASP A 262 7.57 7.27 -32.99
C ASP A 262 7.42 6.73 -34.42
N ASP A 263 8.38 7.00 -35.31
CA ASP A 263 8.42 6.42 -36.65
C ASP A 263 8.62 4.89 -36.61
N PHE A 264 9.44 4.39 -35.68
CA PHE A 264 9.63 2.95 -35.47
C PHE A 264 8.36 2.26 -34.94
N LEU A 265 7.64 2.90 -34.01
CA LEU A 265 6.34 2.43 -33.53
C LEU A 265 5.29 2.44 -34.65
N SER A 266 5.27 3.49 -35.48
CA SER A 266 4.41 3.61 -36.65
C SER A 266 4.72 2.55 -37.72
N ALA A 267 6.01 2.27 -37.96
CA ALA A 267 6.45 1.23 -38.87
C ALA A 267 6.08 -0.18 -38.35
N LEU A 268 6.18 -0.45 -37.06
CA LEU A 268 5.71 -1.71 -36.47
C LEU A 268 4.19 -1.89 -36.64
N ASP A 269 3.42 -0.82 -36.47
CA ASP A 269 1.95 -0.84 -36.59
C ASP A 269 1.51 -1.03 -38.05
N THR A 270 2.16 -0.32 -38.98
CA THR A 270 1.90 -0.40 -40.43
C THR A 270 2.22 -1.79 -40.98
N ASN A 271 3.35 -2.39 -40.56
CA ASN A 271 3.79 -3.70 -41.03
C ASN A 271 3.21 -4.88 -40.23
N THR A 272 2.29 -4.65 -39.28
CA THR A 272 1.62 -5.69 -38.49
C THR A 272 0.11 -5.47 -38.48
N PRO A 273 -0.59 -5.71 -39.62
CA PRO A 273 -2.03 -5.44 -39.76
C PRO A 273 -2.91 -6.22 -38.76
N GLU A 274 -2.38 -7.27 -38.15
CA GLU A 274 -3.00 -7.99 -37.04
C GLU A 274 -3.29 -7.07 -35.84
N LEU A 275 -2.44 -6.07 -35.56
CA LEU A 275 -2.63 -5.12 -34.46
C LEU A 275 -3.83 -4.18 -34.69
N ALA A 276 -4.01 -3.72 -35.94
CA ALA A 276 -5.20 -2.96 -36.33
C ALA A 276 -6.47 -3.83 -36.24
N THR A 277 -6.38 -5.07 -36.72
CA THR A 277 -7.46 -6.06 -36.65
C THR A 277 -7.89 -6.36 -35.21
N GLN A 278 -6.94 -6.55 -34.28
CA GLN A 278 -7.24 -6.79 -32.87
C GLN A 278 -7.86 -5.56 -32.18
N ARG A 279 -7.43 -4.33 -32.51
CA ARG A 279 -8.08 -3.09 -32.02
C ARG A 279 -9.54 -3.00 -32.44
N GLY A 280 -9.85 -3.30 -33.71
CA GLY A 280 -11.24 -3.35 -34.21
C GLY A 280 -12.08 -4.39 -33.44
N LEU A 281 -11.57 -5.61 -33.31
CA LEU A 281 -12.22 -6.69 -32.56
C LEU A 281 -12.50 -6.32 -31.10
N LEU A 282 -11.52 -5.69 -30.43
CA LEU A 282 -11.64 -5.23 -29.04
C LEU A 282 -12.75 -4.20 -28.88
N ALA A 283 -12.81 -3.22 -29.79
CA ALA A 283 -13.83 -2.16 -29.78
C ALA A 283 -15.24 -2.70 -30.05
N GLU A 284 -15.39 -3.61 -31.02
CA GLU A 284 -16.69 -4.16 -31.42
C GLU A 284 -17.22 -5.23 -30.46
N THR A 285 -16.39 -6.21 -30.09
CA THR A 285 -16.87 -7.45 -29.46
C THR A 285 -16.54 -7.56 -27.97
N ARG A 286 -15.68 -6.68 -27.42
CA ARG A 286 -15.10 -6.80 -26.07
C ARG A 286 -14.45 -8.18 -25.81
N LYS A 287 -13.82 -8.76 -26.85
CA LYS A 287 -13.01 -10.00 -26.78
C LYS A 287 -11.59 -9.76 -27.29
N CYS A 288 -10.63 -10.53 -26.78
CA CYS A 288 -9.23 -10.50 -27.21
C CYS A 288 -8.75 -11.89 -27.64
N SER A 289 -7.92 -11.98 -28.69
CA SER A 289 -7.06 -13.14 -28.90
C SER A 289 -5.88 -13.12 -27.91
N PHE A 290 -5.19 -14.25 -27.73
CA PHE A 290 -3.98 -14.27 -26.91
C PHE A 290 -2.86 -13.42 -27.53
N PHE A 291 -2.44 -13.73 -28.76
CA PHE A 291 -1.43 -12.98 -29.52
C PHE A 291 -2.01 -12.48 -30.86
N PRO A 292 -1.80 -11.20 -31.23
CA PRO A 292 -1.23 -10.11 -30.43
C PRO A 292 -2.27 -9.40 -29.53
N GLY A 293 -3.49 -9.95 -29.39
CA GLY A 293 -4.63 -9.26 -28.76
C GLY A 293 -4.43 -8.82 -27.31
N MET A 294 -3.73 -9.60 -26.47
CA MET A 294 -3.43 -9.17 -25.09
C MET A 294 -2.49 -7.96 -25.02
N GLY A 295 -1.52 -7.82 -25.92
CA GLY A 295 -0.63 -6.65 -25.99
C GLY A 295 -1.35 -5.37 -26.44
N GLU A 296 -2.43 -5.50 -27.20
CA GLU A 296 -3.32 -4.39 -27.58
C GLU A 296 -4.32 -4.04 -26.46
N LEU A 297 -4.79 -5.04 -25.70
CA LEU A 297 -5.68 -4.84 -24.56
C LEU A 297 -4.98 -4.20 -23.35
N PHE A 298 -3.77 -4.67 -23.02
CA PHE A 298 -2.97 -4.19 -21.90
C PHE A 298 -1.83 -3.29 -22.38
N ARG A 299 -2.17 -2.25 -23.14
CA ARG A 299 -1.22 -1.18 -23.50
C ARG A 299 -0.70 -0.49 -22.21
N PRO A 300 0.57 -0.05 -22.18
CA PRO A 300 1.12 0.74 -21.07
C PRO A 300 0.25 1.96 -20.75
N GLY A 301 -0.12 2.13 -19.48
CA GLY A 301 -1.05 3.15 -19.01
C GLY A 301 -2.50 2.71 -18.88
N THR A 302 -2.91 1.56 -19.44
CA THR A 302 -4.27 1.03 -19.24
C THR A 302 -4.56 0.85 -17.74
N LYS A 303 -5.66 1.43 -17.27
CA LYS A 303 -6.16 1.22 -15.89
C LYS A 303 -6.93 -0.11 -15.84
N VAL A 304 -6.58 -0.97 -14.90
CA VAL A 304 -7.20 -2.29 -14.72
C VAL A 304 -7.74 -2.45 -13.31
N VAL A 305 -8.70 -3.37 -13.14
CA VAL A 305 -9.18 -3.84 -11.84
C VAL A 305 -8.95 -5.33 -11.72
N THR A 306 -8.52 -5.75 -10.53
CA THR A 306 -8.38 -7.14 -10.10
C THR A 306 -9.03 -7.33 -8.73
N TYR A 307 -9.20 -8.58 -8.30
CA TYR A 307 -9.84 -8.94 -7.03
C TYR A 307 -8.90 -9.85 -6.24
N PRO A 308 -8.04 -9.30 -5.37
CA PRO A 308 -7.12 -10.08 -4.54
C PRO A 308 -7.85 -11.07 -3.62
N GLU A 309 -7.22 -12.20 -3.33
CA GLU A 309 -7.89 -13.29 -2.63
C GLU A 309 -8.20 -12.93 -1.17
N ASN A 310 -9.33 -13.45 -0.68
CA ASN A 310 -9.78 -13.32 0.72
C ASN A 310 -10.05 -11.89 1.21
N MET A 311 -10.33 -10.92 0.33
CA MET A 311 -10.62 -9.52 0.69
C MET A 311 -12.09 -9.10 0.53
N GLN A 312 -13.04 -10.02 0.71
CA GLN A 312 -14.49 -9.80 0.55
C GLN A 312 -14.92 -9.23 -0.81
N GLY A 313 -14.18 -9.54 -1.87
CA GLY A 313 -14.45 -8.99 -3.20
C GLY A 313 -14.12 -7.50 -3.32
N ALA A 314 -13.36 -6.91 -2.39
CA ALA A 314 -12.87 -5.55 -2.54
C ALA A 314 -11.97 -5.43 -3.78
N PRO A 315 -12.32 -4.59 -4.76
CA PRO A 315 -11.52 -4.43 -5.98
C PRO A 315 -10.20 -3.72 -5.68
N LEU A 316 -9.15 -4.07 -6.42
CA LEU A 316 -7.89 -3.35 -6.48
C LEU A 316 -7.75 -2.75 -7.87
N GLY A 317 -7.67 -1.41 -7.95
CA GLY A 317 -7.20 -0.73 -9.15
C GLY A 317 -5.68 -0.91 -9.31
N ALA A 318 -5.20 -0.99 -10.55
CA ALA A 318 -3.78 -0.96 -10.87
C ALA A 318 -3.56 -0.32 -12.25
N THR A 319 -2.34 0.16 -12.49
CA THR A 319 -1.92 0.68 -13.80
C THR A 319 -1.03 -0.36 -14.49
N VAL A 320 -1.23 -0.60 -15.79
CA VAL A 320 -0.27 -1.37 -16.60
C VAL A 320 0.99 -0.54 -16.80
N VAL A 321 2.12 -0.99 -16.26
CA VAL A 321 3.43 -0.35 -16.47
C VAL A 321 3.99 -0.76 -17.83
N GLN A 322 4.04 -2.08 -18.08
CA GLN A 322 4.54 -2.66 -19.33
C GLN A 322 3.92 -4.05 -19.54
N CYS A 323 4.01 -4.56 -20.76
CA CYS A 323 3.66 -5.94 -21.06
C CYS A 323 4.57 -6.53 -22.15
N SER A 324 4.70 -7.85 -22.17
CA SER A 324 5.49 -8.55 -23.20
C SER A 324 5.01 -9.98 -23.41
N TYR A 325 5.37 -10.55 -24.54
CA TYR A 325 5.23 -11.98 -24.81
C TYR A 325 6.59 -12.66 -24.70
N GLN A 326 6.62 -13.81 -24.03
CA GLN A 326 7.74 -14.72 -23.96
C GLN A 326 7.41 -15.98 -24.76
N GLU A 327 8.38 -16.50 -25.50
CA GLU A 327 8.25 -17.71 -26.32
C GLU A 327 9.25 -18.77 -25.84
N GLU A 328 8.75 -19.88 -25.33
CA GLU A 328 9.56 -21.04 -24.95
C GLU A 328 9.32 -22.19 -25.92
N THR A 329 10.36 -22.59 -26.66
CA THR A 329 10.29 -23.77 -27.53
C THR A 329 10.56 -25.03 -26.72
N SER A 330 9.56 -25.91 -26.63
CA SER A 330 9.69 -27.21 -25.95
C SER A 330 10.70 -28.10 -26.68
N ARG A 331 11.85 -28.39 -26.04
CA ARG A 331 12.89 -29.29 -26.57
C ARG A 331 12.38 -30.69 -26.92
N ALA A 332 11.29 -31.14 -26.29
CA ALA A 332 10.73 -32.48 -26.48
C ALA A 332 9.68 -32.58 -27.60
N SER A 333 9.00 -31.47 -27.94
CA SER A 333 7.87 -31.49 -28.90
C SER A 333 8.02 -30.51 -30.07
N GLY A 334 9.03 -29.64 -30.06
CA GLY A 334 9.21 -28.57 -31.04
C GLY A 334 8.15 -27.47 -30.98
N LYS A 335 7.08 -27.63 -30.18
CA LYS A 335 6.03 -26.63 -30.02
C LYS A 335 6.57 -25.42 -29.27
N VAL A 336 6.32 -24.24 -29.85
CA VAL A 336 6.47 -22.96 -29.15
C VAL A 336 5.27 -22.82 -28.23
N LYS A 337 5.52 -22.61 -26.94
CA LYS A 337 4.53 -22.17 -25.96
C LYS A 337 4.73 -20.68 -25.72
N ARG A 338 3.66 -19.90 -25.76
CA ARG A 338 3.71 -18.49 -25.38
C ARG A 338 3.24 -18.27 -23.94
N THR A 339 3.83 -17.26 -23.32
CA THR A 339 3.41 -16.71 -22.02
C THR A 339 3.35 -15.20 -22.17
N PHE A 340 2.25 -14.58 -21.78
CA PHE A 340 2.10 -13.13 -21.78
C PHE A 340 2.39 -12.63 -20.37
N VAL A 341 3.39 -11.76 -20.21
CA VAL A 341 3.80 -11.23 -18.91
C VAL A 341 3.27 -9.81 -18.80
N LEU A 342 2.39 -9.61 -17.83
CA LEU A 342 1.75 -8.34 -17.52
C LEU A 342 2.40 -7.73 -16.28
N MET A 343 2.99 -6.53 -16.40
CA MET A 343 3.51 -5.79 -15.25
C MET A 343 2.50 -4.74 -14.83
N LEU A 344 2.00 -4.87 -13.60
CA LEU A 344 1.04 -3.93 -13.00
C LEU A 344 1.67 -3.21 -11.81
N GLU A 345 1.14 -2.04 -11.47
CA GLU A 345 1.59 -1.24 -10.34
C GLU A 345 0.42 -0.63 -9.58
N PHE A 346 0.55 -0.60 -8.25
CA PHE A 346 -0.44 -0.08 -7.31
C PHE A 346 0.23 0.49 -6.05
N ILE A 347 -0.53 1.24 -5.25
CA ILE A 347 -0.02 2.03 -4.11
C ILE A 347 -0.23 1.29 -2.78
N VAL A 348 0.80 1.23 -1.95
CA VAL A 348 0.81 0.56 -0.64
C VAL A 348 1.48 1.45 0.41
N SER A 349 0.94 1.47 1.63
CA SER A 349 1.61 2.06 2.80
C SER A 349 2.74 1.16 3.29
N LEU A 350 3.93 1.75 3.37
CA LEU A 350 5.14 1.18 3.94
C LEU A 350 5.54 2.01 5.16
N GLY A 351 4.82 1.80 6.26
CA GLY A 351 5.15 2.38 7.56
C GLY A 351 4.85 3.87 7.63
N ASP A 352 5.87 4.69 7.39
CA ASP A 352 5.79 6.17 7.40
C ASP A 352 5.67 6.81 6.01
N SER A 353 5.58 6.01 4.93
CA SER A 353 5.47 6.47 3.55
C SER A 353 4.44 5.68 2.73
N LEU A 354 4.02 6.23 1.58
CA LEU A 354 3.37 5.46 0.52
C LEU A 354 4.41 5.08 -0.53
N ALA A 355 4.21 3.94 -1.21
CA ALA A 355 5.09 3.47 -2.27
C ALA A 355 4.36 2.74 -3.38
N PHE A 356 4.96 2.77 -4.58
CA PHE A 356 4.52 1.96 -5.72
C PHE A 356 5.07 0.54 -5.60
N VAL A 357 4.16 -0.44 -5.59
CA VAL A 357 4.47 -1.87 -5.60
C VAL A 357 4.12 -2.44 -6.97
N GLY A 358 5.15 -2.90 -7.68
CA GLY A 358 5.01 -3.59 -8.96
C GLY A 358 4.78 -5.09 -8.81
N ILE A 359 3.99 -5.68 -9.70
CA ILE A 359 3.74 -7.13 -9.77
C ILE A 359 3.92 -7.65 -11.19
N SER A 360 4.38 -8.91 -11.31
CA SER A 360 4.56 -9.62 -12.58
C SER A 360 3.58 -10.79 -12.66
N GLU A 361 2.56 -10.64 -13.49
CA GLU A 361 1.47 -11.61 -13.63
C GLU A 361 1.56 -12.35 -14.98
N PRO A 362 1.97 -13.63 -15.00
CA PRO A 362 2.04 -14.42 -16.21
C PRO A 362 0.68 -15.01 -16.60
N TYR A 363 0.33 -14.86 -17.87
CA TYR A 363 -0.83 -15.47 -18.52
C TYR A 363 -0.38 -16.60 -19.45
N SER A 364 -0.99 -17.77 -19.30
CA SER A 364 -0.84 -18.89 -20.23
C SER A 364 -1.56 -18.61 -21.55
N GLU A 365 -0.99 -19.07 -22.66
CA GLU A 365 -1.63 -19.07 -23.98
C GLU A 365 -2.99 -19.79 -23.96
N PHE A 366 -3.99 -19.18 -24.57
CA PHE A 366 -5.34 -19.73 -24.74
C PHE A 366 -5.74 -19.69 -26.23
N ASP A 367 -6.54 -20.67 -26.63
CA ASP A 367 -7.00 -20.80 -28.03
C ASP A 367 -8.19 -19.88 -28.32
N GLY A 368 -8.22 -19.30 -29.52
CA GLY A 368 -9.34 -18.49 -30.00
C GLY A 368 -9.42 -17.09 -29.38
N GLN A 369 -10.58 -16.75 -28.82
CA GLN A 369 -10.90 -15.43 -28.29
C GLN A 369 -11.55 -15.54 -26.91
N GLU A 370 -11.00 -14.82 -25.92
CA GLU A 370 -11.58 -14.70 -24.59
C GLU A 370 -12.33 -13.38 -24.40
N GLY A 371 -13.39 -13.42 -23.61
CA GLY A 371 -14.11 -12.20 -23.23
C GLY A 371 -13.32 -11.42 -22.17
N ILE A 372 -13.19 -10.10 -22.34
CA ILE A 372 -12.37 -9.26 -21.42
C ILE A 372 -12.81 -9.42 -19.94
N LYS A 373 -14.10 -9.66 -19.71
CA LYS A 373 -14.69 -9.93 -18.38
C LYS A 373 -14.25 -11.24 -17.71
N ASN A 374 -13.71 -12.20 -18.47
CA ASN A 374 -13.24 -13.50 -17.98
C ASN A 374 -11.77 -13.45 -17.51
N LEU A 375 -11.04 -12.39 -17.87
CA LEU A 375 -9.64 -12.21 -17.52
C LEU A 375 -9.50 -11.82 -16.04
N ARG A 376 -8.44 -12.33 -15.37
CA ARG A 376 -8.10 -11.98 -13.97
C ARG A 376 -8.01 -10.47 -13.75
N HIS A 377 -7.31 -9.78 -14.65
CA HIS A 377 -7.20 -8.33 -14.68
C HIS A 377 -8.14 -7.81 -15.77
N ARG A 378 -9.13 -7.02 -15.39
CA ARG A 378 -10.11 -6.43 -16.30
C ARG A 378 -9.78 -4.95 -16.53
N PRO A 379 -9.46 -4.52 -17.75
CA PRO A 379 -9.38 -3.10 -18.09
C PRO A 379 -10.67 -2.34 -17.79
N LEU A 380 -10.51 -1.10 -17.32
CA LEU A 380 -11.58 -0.12 -17.20
C LEU A 380 -11.71 0.62 -18.54
N LEU A 381 -12.92 0.61 -19.12
CA LEU A 381 -13.19 1.21 -20.42
C LEU A 381 -13.49 2.71 -20.31
N LEU A 382 -12.57 3.45 -19.67
CA LEU A 382 -12.63 4.91 -19.51
C LEU A 382 -12.36 5.61 -20.85
N GLY A 383 -13.14 6.64 -21.16
CA GLY A 383 -12.83 7.57 -22.26
C GLY A 383 -11.66 8.48 -21.90
N GLU A 384 -11.22 9.29 -22.86
CA GLU A 384 -10.04 10.15 -22.73
C GLU A 384 -10.20 11.19 -21.60
N ASP A 385 -11.41 11.72 -21.40
CA ASP A 385 -11.79 12.62 -20.30
C ASP A 385 -11.95 11.91 -18.92
N GLY A 386 -11.58 10.63 -18.83
CA GLY A 386 -11.81 9.78 -17.65
C GLY A 386 -13.26 9.30 -17.47
N THR A 387 -14.21 9.77 -18.30
CA THR A 387 -15.59 9.30 -18.33
C THR A 387 -15.76 8.13 -19.29
N SER A 388 -16.23 6.98 -18.81
CA SER A 388 -16.58 5.82 -19.66
C SER A 388 -17.99 5.95 -20.25
N SER A 389 -18.21 5.37 -21.43
CA SER A 389 -19.58 5.11 -21.95
C SER A 389 -20.34 4.09 -21.10
N ASP A 390 -19.60 3.26 -20.36
CA ASP A 390 -20.12 2.27 -19.43
C ASP A 390 -20.25 2.89 -18.01
N GLN A 391 -21.48 3.22 -17.58
CA GLN A 391 -21.73 3.90 -16.30
C GLN A 391 -21.16 3.13 -15.09
N PHE A 392 -21.04 1.80 -15.20
CA PHE A 392 -20.47 0.96 -14.15
C PHE A 392 -18.98 1.25 -13.92
N ASP A 393 -18.19 1.37 -14.99
CA ASP A 393 -16.75 1.63 -14.87
C ASP A 393 -16.45 3.03 -14.30
N THR A 394 -17.25 4.04 -14.65
CA THR A 394 -17.14 5.38 -14.04
C THR A 394 -17.49 5.35 -12.55
N SER A 395 -18.55 4.61 -12.17
CA SER A 395 -18.93 4.47 -10.74
C SER A 395 -17.86 3.72 -9.94
N LEU A 396 -17.34 2.61 -10.49
CA LEU A 396 -16.26 1.82 -9.89
C LEU A 396 -14.97 2.64 -9.75
N MET A 397 -14.58 3.38 -10.78
CA MET A 397 -13.41 4.27 -10.74
C MET A 397 -13.55 5.34 -9.65
N ARG A 398 -14.73 5.98 -9.53
CA ARG A 398 -15.02 6.95 -8.46
C ARG A 398 -14.95 6.30 -7.07
N SER A 399 -15.51 5.11 -6.90
CA SER A 399 -15.44 4.35 -5.64
C SER A 399 -14.00 4.00 -5.24
N LEU A 400 -13.18 3.59 -6.21
CA LEU A 400 -11.75 3.33 -6.01
C LEU A 400 -10.98 4.58 -5.61
N VAL A 401 -11.20 5.74 -6.25
CA VAL A 401 -10.57 7.04 -5.90
C VAL A 401 -11.00 7.50 -4.51
N ASN A 402 -12.30 7.43 -4.18
CA ASN A 402 -12.81 7.79 -2.86
C ASN A 402 -12.19 6.92 -1.74
N ARG A 403 -12.07 5.61 -1.98
CA ARG A 403 -11.38 4.68 -1.07
C ARG A 403 -9.88 4.99 -1.00
N GLY A 404 -9.25 5.34 -2.12
CA GLY A 404 -7.84 5.76 -2.17
C GLY A 404 -7.56 7.02 -1.37
N THR A 405 -8.45 8.01 -1.44
CA THR A 405 -8.41 9.23 -0.63
C THR A 405 -8.51 8.91 0.87
N LEU A 406 -9.39 7.97 1.25
CA LEU A 406 -9.42 7.46 2.62
C LEU A 406 -8.10 6.75 2.97
N TYR A 407 -7.59 5.88 2.09
CA TYR A 407 -6.36 5.11 2.29
C TYR A 407 -5.14 6.01 2.49
N SER A 408 -4.92 7.01 1.64
CA SER A 408 -3.79 7.94 1.77
C SER A 408 -3.88 8.72 3.08
N SER A 409 -5.07 9.21 3.43
CA SER A 409 -5.30 9.98 4.66
C SER A 409 -5.29 9.17 5.98
N VAL A 410 -5.19 7.84 5.93
CA VAL A 410 -5.16 6.96 7.14
C VAL A 410 -4.05 5.91 7.13
N GLY A 411 -3.38 5.71 5.99
CA GLY A 411 -2.37 4.69 5.78
C GLY A 411 -1.00 5.08 6.34
N ILE A 412 -0.79 6.36 6.64
CA ILE A 412 0.37 6.88 7.37
C ILE A 412 -0.11 7.46 8.70
N ASN A 413 0.75 7.36 9.74
CA ASN A 413 0.48 7.74 11.13
C ASN A 413 -0.70 6.97 11.76
N TYR A 414 -0.90 7.14 13.07
CA TYR A 414 -2.04 6.54 13.74
C TYR A 414 -3.33 7.32 13.42
N ASN A 415 -4.42 6.61 13.13
CA ASN A 415 -5.70 7.21 12.76
C ASN A 415 -6.86 6.43 13.39
N TYR A 416 -7.90 7.11 13.88
CA TYR A 416 -9.08 6.44 14.44
C TYR A 416 -10.24 6.35 13.44
N LEU A 417 -10.70 5.13 13.17
CA LEU A 417 -11.81 4.84 12.26
C LEU A 417 -12.95 4.08 12.95
N GLN A 418 -14.13 4.17 12.35
CA GLN A 418 -15.28 3.31 12.65
C GLN A 418 -15.50 2.36 11.46
N TYR A 419 -15.75 1.09 11.77
CA TYR A 419 -15.97 0.04 10.78
C TYR A 419 -17.33 -0.65 10.98
N GLY A 420 -18.00 -1.00 9.89
CA GLY A 420 -19.23 -1.78 9.87
C GLY A 420 -19.00 -3.29 9.93
N PRO A 421 -20.06 -4.09 10.10
CA PRO A 421 -19.99 -5.55 10.00
C PRO A 421 -19.21 -6.08 8.79
N ASP A 422 -18.61 -7.24 8.97
CA ASP A 422 -17.94 -8.04 7.94
C ASP A 422 -16.66 -7.44 7.31
N THR A 423 -16.22 -6.25 7.78
CA THR A 423 -15.02 -5.53 7.28
C THR A 423 -13.71 -5.82 8.02
N PHE A 424 -13.78 -6.12 9.33
CA PHE A 424 -12.61 -6.30 10.20
C PHE A 424 -12.30 -7.77 10.43
N PHE A 425 -11.03 -8.15 10.27
CA PHE A 425 -10.53 -9.52 10.40
C PHE A 425 -9.58 -9.63 11.60
N PRO A 426 -10.03 -10.18 12.74
CA PRO A 426 -9.17 -10.40 13.91
C PRO A 426 -7.96 -11.28 13.57
N ILE A 427 -6.77 -10.89 14.03
CA ILE A 427 -5.58 -11.75 14.04
C ILE A 427 -5.58 -12.51 15.38
N PRO A 428 -5.58 -13.86 15.38
CA PRO A 428 -5.66 -14.62 16.63
C PRO A 428 -4.42 -14.44 17.51
N VAL A 429 -4.66 -14.08 18.77
CA VAL A 429 -3.65 -14.04 19.83
C VAL A 429 -3.02 -15.43 20.02
N GLY A 430 -1.68 -15.48 20.13
CA GLY A 430 -0.94 -16.70 20.45
C GLY A 430 -0.80 -17.73 19.32
N GLY A 431 -1.30 -17.44 18.12
CA GLY A 431 -0.92 -18.19 16.92
C GLY A 431 0.49 -17.79 16.47
N PRO A 432 1.34 -18.71 15.97
CA PRO A 432 2.64 -18.32 15.45
C PRO A 432 2.48 -17.34 14.28
N SER A 433 3.26 -16.25 14.30
CA SER A 433 3.42 -15.37 13.15
C SER A 433 4.26 -16.09 12.08
N MET A 434 3.62 -17.02 11.39
CA MET A 434 4.25 -17.87 10.38
C MET A 434 3.34 -18.11 9.18
N SER A 435 4.01 -18.18 8.04
CA SER A 435 3.52 -18.55 6.72
C SER A 435 2.60 -19.77 6.64
N SER A 436 1.83 -19.81 5.55
CA SER A 436 1.03 -20.93 5.00
C SER A 436 -0.43 -21.07 5.51
N ALA A 437 -1.27 -21.54 4.59
CA ALA A 437 -2.72 -21.60 4.73
C ALA A 437 -3.19 -22.48 5.90
N GLY A 438 -4.21 -22.02 6.65
CA GLY A 438 -4.82 -22.86 7.68
C GLY A 438 -5.99 -22.25 8.46
N ARG A 439 -5.89 -20.99 8.90
CA ARG A 439 -6.99 -20.28 9.58
C ARG A 439 -7.24 -18.90 8.98
N VAL A 440 -8.02 -18.88 7.91
CA VAL A 440 -8.66 -17.65 7.43
C VAL A 440 -9.66 -17.20 8.51
N SER A 441 -9.24 -16.25 9.36
CA SER A 441 -10.10 -15.65 10.37
C SER A 441 -11.39 -15.15 9.71
N ARG A 442 -12.56 -15.45 10.28
CA ARG A 442 -13.82 -14.89 9.78
C ARG A 442 -13.85 -13.39 10.13
N PRO A 443 -14.53 -12.56 9.32
CA PRO A 443 -14.68 -11.18 9.72
C PRO A 443 -15.57 -11.08 10.96
N LEU A 444 -15.47 -9.97 11.67
CA LEU A 444 -16.35 -9.66 12.79
C LEU A 444 -17.71 -9.18 12.27
N GLN A 445 -18.79 -9.86 12.66
CA GLN A 445 -20.17 -9.45 12.30
C GLN A 445 -20.67 -8.22 13.08
N ALA A 446 -19.87 -7.68 14.00
CA ALA A 446 -20.15 -6.47 14.74
C ALA A 446 -19.39 -5.28 14.14
N SER A 447 -20.02 -4.11 14.16
CA SER A 447 -19.32 -2.84 13.96
C SER A 447 -18.42 -2.52 15.15
N GLY A 448 -17.42 -1.68 14.94
CA GLY A 448 -16.50 -1.27 16.01
C GLY A 448 -15.71 -0.01 15.73
N ARG A 449 -14.88 0.37 16.69
CA ARG A 449 -13.86 1.41 16.55
C ARG A 449 -12.48 0.76 16.47
N ILE A 450 -11.60 1.33 15.65
CA ILE A 450 -10.25 0.81 15.38
C ILE A 450 -9.24 1.95 15.34
N MET A 451 -8.05 1.71 15.89
CA MET A 451 -6.85 2.52 15.65
C MET A 451 -6.10 1.88 14.50
N ILE A 452 -6.07 2.54 13.34
CA ILE A 452 -5.13 2.23 12.28
C ILE A 452 -3.75 2.67 12.74
N ASP A 453 -2.78 1.77 12.65
CA ASP A 453 -1.37 2.05 12.92
C ASP A 453 -0.57 1.02 12.13
N ASN A 454 -0.23 1.36 10.89
CA ASN A 454 0.48 0.47 9.99
C ASN A 454 1.94 0.27 10.45
N MET A 455 2.59 1.29 11.02
CA MET A 455 3.98 1.19 11.47
C MET A 455 4.09 0.25 12.68
N ARG A 456 3.25 0.41 13.72
CA ARG A 456 3.23 -0.52 14.84
C ARG A 456 2.76 -1.90 14.41
N GLY A 457 1.74 -1.98 13.57
CA GLY A 457 1.28 -3.25 13.00
C GLY A 457 2.41 -4.04 12.33
N GLN A 458 3.24 -3.39 11.52
CA GLN A 458 4.42 -4.00 10.90
C GLN A 458 5.45 -4.46 11.93
N LEU A 459 5.74 -3.65 12.95
CA LEU A 459 6.67 -4.03 14.04
C LEU A 459 6.20 -5.29 14.80
N GLU A 460 4.88 -5.49 14.95
CA GLU A 460 4.27 -6.72 15.50
C GLU A 460 4.14 -7.87 14.48
N GLY A 461 4.72 -7.73 13.28
CA GLY A 461 4.69 -8.72 12.20
C GLY A 461 3.32 -8.85 11.51
N HIS A 462 2.44 -7.86 11.64
CA HIS A 462 1.13 -7.82 10.99
C HIS A 462 1.22 -7.10 9.64
N ASN A 463 0.50 -7.63 8.64
CA ASN A 463 0.48 -7.11 7.27
C ASN A 463 -0.96 -7.03 6.73
N PRO A 464 -1.26 -6.13 5.77
CA PRO A 464 -2.61 -5.91 5.24
C PRO A 464 -3.02 -6.92 4.15
N THR A 465 -2.42 -8.12 4.08
CA THR A 465 -2.75 -9.12 3.04
C THR A 465 -3.49 -10.34 3.59
N ARG A 466 -4.27 -11.03 2.75
CA ARG A 466 -5.01 -12.25 3.13
C ARG A 466 -4.96 -13.36 2.08
N GLY A 467 -4.56 -13.04 0.86
CA GLY A 467 -4.47 -13.98 -0.26
C GLY A 467 -3.11 -14.66 -0.39
N ALA A 468 -3.06 -15.68 -1.26
CA ALA A 468 -1.81 -16.25 -1.76
C ALA A 468 -1.50 -15.81 -3.21
N ASP A 469 -2.38 -14.97 -3.80
CA ASP A 469 -2.21 -14.33 -5.10
C ASP A 469 -0.95 -13.45 -5.22
N GLY A 470 -0.54 -13.16 -6.46
CA GLY A 470 0.70 -12.42 -6.75
C GLY A 470 0.74 -11.01 -6.16
N ALA A 471 -0.40 -10.32 -6.07
CA ALA A 471 -0.49 -9.02 -5.41
C ALA A 471 -0.30 -9.14 -3.89
N SER A 472 -1.00 -10.08 -3.24
CA SER A 472 -0.84 -10.41 -1.81
C SER A 472 0.56 -10.93 -1.46
N VAL A 473 1.28 -11.55 -2.39
CA VAL A 473 2.70 -11.93 -2.23
C VAL A 473 3.60 -10.71 -2.32
N SER A 474 3.45 -9.89 -3.36
CA SER A 474 4.32 -8.73 -3.61
C SER A 474 4.20 -7.66 -2.52
N VAL A 475 3.01 -7.44 -1.96
CA VAL A 475 2.82 -6.56 -0.79
C VAL A 475 3.60 -7.07 0.43
N ARG A 476 3.64 -8.40 0.66
CA ARG A 476 4.41 -8.96 1.79
C ARG A 476 5.92 -8.83 1.57
N GLU A 477 6.39 -9.00 0.35
CA GLU A 477 7.81 -8.82 0.04
C GLU A 477 8.21 -7.33 0.12
N ALA A 478 7.38 -6.42 -0.39
CA ALA A 478 7.56 -4.98 -0.25
C ALA A 478 7.75 -4.55 1.22
N LEU A 479 6.86 -5.02 2.10
CA LEU A 479 6.94 -4.77 3.55
C LEU A 479 8.21 -5.35 4.17
N ARG A 480 8.57 -6.59 3.81
CA ARG A 480 9.80 -7.26 4.28
C ARG A 480 11.06 -6.51 3.87
N VAL A 481 11.14 -6.03 2.63
CA VAL A 481 12.28 -5.27 2.10
C VAL A 481 12.37 -3.91 2.79
N TYR A 482 11.25 -3.21 2.99
CA TYR A 482 11.19 -1.96 3.75
C TYR A 482 11.66 -2.13 5.21
N GLU A 483 11.16 -3.16 5.91
CA GLU A 483 11.63 -3.48 7.27
C GLU A 483 13.13 -3.75 7.32
N GLN A 484 13.66 -4.52 6.36
CA GLN A 484 15.09 -4.82 6.28
C GLN A 484 15.90 -3.53 6.07
N ALA A 485 15.47 -2.66 5.16
CA ALA A 485 16.11 -1.38 4.87
C ALA A 485 16.13 -0.45 6.10
N LYS A 486 15.00 -0.25 6.78
CA LYS A 486 14.94 0.53 8.04
C LYS A 486 15.83 -0.07 9.14
N ARG A 487 15.90 -1.41 9.28
CA ARG A 487 16.79 -2.07 10.26
C ARG A 487 18.28 -1.89 9.95
N THR A 488 18.67 -1.83 8.67
CA THR A 488 20.07 -1.67 8.26
C THR A 488 20.49 -0.22 8.01
N GLY A 489 19.57 0.75 8.11
CA GLY A 489 19.82 2.14 7.66
C GLY A 489 20.08 2.24 6.15
N GLY A 490 19.56 1.29 5.36
CA GLY A 490 19.76 1.24 3.92
C GLY A 490 18.59 1.84 3.13
N SER A 491 18.81 2.12 1.85
CA SER A 491 17.74 2.43 0.90
C SER A 491 17.02 1.15 0.45
N TYR A 492 15.76 1.27 0.02
CA TYR A 492 14.96 0.20 -0.57
C TYR A 492 14.58 0.55 -2.03
N PRO A 493 14.46 -0.44 -2.94
CA PRO A 493 14.35 -0.22 -4.38
C PRO A 493 12.95 0.19 -4.88
N MET A 494 12.05 0.61 -3.98
CA MET A 494 10.69 1.01 -4.34
C MET A 494 10.57 2.53 -4.25
N VAL A 495 9.96 3.13 -5.28
CA VAL A 495 9.67 4.56 -5.29
C VAL A 495 8.63 4.83 -4.21
N SER A 496 9.07 5.55 -3.17
CA SER A 496 8.22 6.03 -2.07
C SER A 496 8.08 7.54 -2.13
N PHE A 497 6.99 8.03 -1.57
CA PHE A 497 6.53 9.40 -1.67
C PHE A 497 5.63 9.75 -0.47
N ASN A 498 5.49 11.04 -0.20
CA ASN A 498 4.60 11.52 0.86
C ASN A 498 3.15 11.46 0.37
N VAL A 499 2.19 11.48 1.31
CA VAL A 499 0.75 11.54 0.97
C VAL A 499 0.38 12.78 0.17
N GLU A 500 1.12 13.88 0.34
CA GLU A 500 0.94 15.15 -0.37
C GLU A 500 1.46 15.11 -1.82
N ASP A 501 2.39 14.19 -2.14
CA ASP A 501 2.96 14.01 -3.48
C ASP A 501 2.05 13.16 -4.41
N VAL A 502 0.90 12.67 -3.93
CA VAL A 502 0.05 11.71 -4.68
C VAL A 502 -0.96 12.43 -5.57
N ASP A 503 -0.79 12.29 -6.88
CA ASP A 503 -1.80 12.70 -7.86
C ASP A 503 -3.13 11.95 -7.64
N GLU A 504 -4.23 12.70 -7.56
CA GLU A 504 -5.59 12.16 -7.45
C GLU A 504 -5.90 11.11 -8.54
N SER A 505 -5.32 11.28 -9.73
CA SER A 505 -5.49 10.35 -10.86
C SER A 505 -4.98 8.93 -10.58
N GLN A 506 -4.12 8.77 -9.57
CA GLN A 506 -3.49 7.52 -9.13
C GLN A 506 -4.13 6.88 -7.89
N LEU A 507 -4.90 7.63 -7.09
CA LEU A 507 -5.52 7.15 -5.85
C LEU A 507 -6.42 5.90 -6.03
N PHE A 508 -6.99 5.70 -7.22
CA PHE A 508 -7.74 4.49 -7.55
C PHE A 508 -6.95 3.19 -7.31
N ALA A 509 -5.63 3.27 -7.39
CA ALA A 509 -4.72 2.14 -7.25
C ALA A 509 -4.23 1.90 -5.81
N CYS A 510 -4.79 2.54 -4.79
CA CYS A 510 -4.44 2.22 -3.40
C CYS A 510 -4.87 0.79 -2.99
N TRP A 511 -4.11 0.15 -2.11
CA TRP A 511 -4.41 -1.18 -1.57
C TRP A 511 -5.74 -1.19 -0.78
N PRO A 512 -6.58 -2.24 -0.89
CA PRO A 512 -7.89 -2.31 -0.22
C PRO A 512 -7.85 -2.39 1.31
N MET A 513 -6.70 -2.65 1.94
CA MET A 513 -6.66 -3.03 3.35
C MET A 513 -5.62 -2.27 4.18
N VAL A 514 -5.92 -2.05 5.45
CA VAL A 514 -4.99 -1.48 6.44
C VAL A 514 -4.91 -2.37 7.68
N VAL A 515 -3.87 -2.19 8.51
CA VAL A 515 -3.70 -2.91 9.78
C VAL A 515 -4.06 -1.98 10.94
N GLY A 516 -4.73 -2.52 11.96
CA GLY A 516 -5.10 -1.73 13.13
C GLY A 516 -5.56 -2.55 14.32
N PHE A 517 -5.57 -1.93 15.49
CA PHE A 517 -6.05 -2.48 16.74
C PHE A 517 -7.52 -2.11 16.95
N SER A 518 -8.41 -3.12 16.99
CA SER A 518 -9.83 -2.89 17.25
C SER A 518 -10.07 -2.78 18.76
N PHE A 519 -10.67 -1.67 19.19
CA PHE A 519 -11.09 -1.47 20.58
C PHE A 519 -12.25 -2.40 20.96
N THR A 520 -13.12 -2.70 19.99
CA THR A 520 -14.31 -3.56 20.18
C THR A 520 -13.94 -5.04 20.25
N ALA A 521 -13.01 -5.49 19.39
CA ALA A 521 -12.53 -6.88 19.39
C ALA A 521 -11.30 -7.10 20.29
N ARG A 522 -10.71 -6.02 20.84
CA ARG A 522 -9.54 -5.99 21.73
C ARG A 522 -8.33 -6.76 21.19
N CYS A 523 -8.13 -6.68 19.88
CA CYS A 523 -7.03 -7.35 19.18
C CYS A 523 -6.62 -6.57 17.92
N TRP A 524 -5.40 -6.82 17.47
CA TRP A 524 -4.97 -6.46 16.13
C TRP A 524 -5.77 -7.21 15.06
N GLY A 525 -5.95 -6.58 13.92
CA GLY A 525 -6.60 -7.17 12.78
C GLY A 525 -6.34 -6.41 11.50
N LYS A 526 -6.95 -6.92 10.44
CA LYS A 526 -6.86 -6.37 9.08
C LYS A 526 -8.23 -5.80 8.72
N LEU A 527 -8.29 -4.54 8.31
CA LEU A 527 -9.54 -3.86 7.95
C LEU A 527 -9.61 -3.69 6.43
N VAL A 528 -10.73 -4.09 5.82
CA VAL A 528 -11.01 -3.77 4.40
C VAL A 528 -11.68 -2.41 4.32
N LEU A 529 -11.00 -1.45 3.69
CA LEU A 529 -11.55 -0.12 3.42
C LEU A 529 -12.59 -0.21 2.30
N HIS A 530 -13.83 0.08 2.65
CA HIS A 530 -14.92 0.27 1.69
C HIS A 530 -15.23 1.75 1.57
N SER A 531 -15.34 2.28 0.34
CA SER A 531 -15.92 3.60 0.13
C SER A 531 -17.42 3.52 0.44
N ALA A 532 -17.82 4.12 1.55
CA ALA A 532 -19.23 4.28 1.87
C ALA A 532 -19.81 5.42 1.04
N THR A 533 -20.37 5.12 -0.14
CA THR A 533 -21.28 6.04 -0.82
C THR A 533 -22.61 6.08 -0.05
N PRO A 534 -23.07 7.23 0.48
CA PRO A 534 -24.30 7.28 1.29
C PRO A 534 -25.62 7.08 0.51
N THR A 535 -25.58 6.63 -0.75
CA THR A 535 -26.63 6.97 -1.74
C THR A 535 -27.11 5.85 -2.67
N GLU A 536 -26.79 4.57 -2.43
CA GLU A 536 -27.36 3.44 -3.20
C GLU A 536 -28.46 2.64 -2.48
N VAL A 537 -29.36 3.32 -1.74
CA VAL A 537 -30.61 2.72 -1.23
C VAL A 537 -31.80 3.70 -1.33
N MET A 538 -32.13 4.18 -2.54
CA MET A 538 -33.45 4.68 -3.00
C MET A 538 -33.38 4.81 -4.54
N SER A 539 -34.33 4.40 -5.39
CA SER A 539 -35.71 3.94 -5.16
C SER A 539 -36.17 2.94 -6.23
N GLY A 540 -36.93 1.93 -5.81
CA GLY A 540 -37.85 1.17 -6.65
C GLY A 540 -38.99 0.65 -5.77
N PRO A 541 -40.29 0.76 -6.13
CA PRO A 541 -41.40 0.53 -5.20
C PRO A 541 -41.68 -0.94 -4.88
N SER A 542 -40.77 -1.87 -5.21
CA SER A 542 -40.87 -3.27 -4.82
C SER A 542 -39.46 -3.88 -4.64
N LYS A 543 -39.28 -4.58 -3.51
CA LYS A 543 -38.00 -5.09 -2.95
C LYS A 543 -37.15 -3.99 -2.29
N GLN A 544 -37.07 -4.03 -0.95
CA GLN A 544 -36.08 -3.30 -0.17
C GLN A 544 -34.66 -3.72 -0.63
N PRO A 545 -33.77 -2.78 -0.99
CA PRO A 545 -32.35 -3.09 -1.09
C PRO A 545 -31.83 -3.36 0.32
N GLN A 546 -31.30 -4.56 0.55
CA GLN A 546 -30.51 -4.84 1.75
C GLN A 546 -29.22 -4.01 1.63
N PRO A 547 -28.90 -3.10 2.56
CA PRO A 547 -27.62 -2.42 2.53
C PRO A 547 -26.52 -3.48 2.69
N THR A 548 -25.55 -3.51 1.79
CA THR A 548 -24.37 -4.36 1.95
C THR A 548 -23.65 -3.91 3.23
N CYS A 549 -23.60 -4.78 4.24
CA CYS A 549 -23.34 -4.40 5.64
C CYS A 549 -21.92 -3.88 5.95
N SER A 550 -21.07 -3.67 4.94
CA SER A 550 -19.64 -3.41 5.07
C SER A 550 -19.28 -1.99 4.64
N TRP A 551 -18.84 -1.18 5.60
CA TRP A 551 -18.45 0.23 5.42
C TRP A 551 -17.29 0.61 6.33
N THR A 552 -16.57 1.68 5.97
CA THR A 552 -15.52 2.27 6.81
C THR A 552 -15.58 3.80 6.70
N ARG A 553 -15.41 4.51 7.82
CA ARG A 553 -15.40 5.99 7.86
C ARG A 553 -14.60 6.50 9.06
N ARG A 554 -14.28 7.79 9.06
CA ARG A 554 -13.77 8.48 10.27
C ARG A 554 -14.81 8.43 11.39
N ILE A 555 -14.35 8.38 12.64
CA ILE A 555 -15.27 8.36 13.79
C ILE A 555 -15.93 9.73 13.94
N ASP A 556 -17.26 9.75 13.95
CA ASP A 556 -18.03 10.88 14.41
C ASP A 556 -18.04 10.87 15.96
N PHE A 557 -17.25 11.76 16.55
CA PHE A 557 -17.10 11.87 18.01
C PHE A 557 -18.07 12.92 18.55
N ARG A 558 -18.86 12.54 19.56
CA ARG A 558 -19.87 13.41 20.19
C ARG A 558 -19.22 14.35 21.20
N LYS A 559 -18.54 15.39 20.71
CA LYS A 559 -17.76 16.33 21.55
C LYS A 559 -18.61 17.01 22.63
N GLU A 560 -19.91 17.17 22.39
CA GLU A 560 -20.89 17.78 23.30
C GLU A 560 -21.35 16.83 24.43
N ALA A 561 -21.03 15.53 24.35
CA ALA A 561 -21.46 14.53 25.34
C ALA A 561 -20.99 14.87 26.77
N PHE A 562 -19.82 15.51 26.90
CA PHE A 562 -19.28 15.95 28.19
C PHE A 562 -20.10 17.11 28.81
N GLU A 563 -20.68 17.99 27.99
CA GLU A 563 -21.54 19.06 28.51
C GLU A 563 -22.89 18.52 29.00
N GLN A 564 -23.39 17.44 28.40
CA GLN A 564 -24.63 16.76 28.79
C GLN A 564 -24.52 15.99 30.12
N LEU A 565 -23.31 15.75 30.64
CA LEU A 565 -23.13 15.13 31.96
C LEU A 565 -23.74 16.00 33.06
N VAL A 566 -24.51 15.40 33.98
CA VAL A 566 -25.00 16.09 35.18
C VAL A 566 -23.94 16.01 36.28
N LEU A 567 -22.99 16.96 36.25
CA LEU A 567 -21.90 17.11 37.21
C LEU A 567 -21.76 18.60 37.61
N PRO A 568 -21.32 18.92 38.85
CA PRO A 568 -20.99 20.28 39.26
C PRO A 568 -19.96 20.93 38.33
N ALA A 569 -20.13 22.21 38.00
CA ALA A 569 -19.31 22.92 37.02
C ALA A 569 -17.81 22.86 37.33
N GLU A 570 -17.42 23.13 38.58
CA GLU A 570 -16.05 23.02 39.09
C GLU A 570 -15.43 21.63 38.84
N LYS A 571 -16.20 20.56 39.03
CA LYS A 571 -15.73 19.18 38.78
C LYS A 571 -15.59 18.89 37.28
N LYS A 572 -16.50 19.40 36.44
CA LYS A 572 -16.36 19.31 34.98
C LYS A 572 -15.11 20.02 34.50
N GLU A 573 -14.86 21.22 35.01
CA GLU A 573 -13.70 22.03 34.65
C GLU A 573 -12.38 21.36 35.05
N LEU A 574 -12.28 20.86 36.29
CA LEU A 574 -11.13 20.08 36.75
C LEU A 574 -10.87 18.84 35.88
N ILE A 575 -11.92 18.04 35.61
CA ILE A 575 -11.81 16.86 34.75
C ILE A 575 -11.38 17.25 33.33
N ARG A 576 -11.98 18.30 32.76
CA ARG A 576 -11.65 18.80 31.41
C ARG A 576 -10.20 19.30 31.33
N ALA A 577 -9.72 19.99 32.35
CA ALA A 577 -8.33 20.43 32.43
C ALA A 577 -7.38 19.22 32.48
N CYS A 578 -7.51 18.36 33.49
CA CYS A 578 -6.64 17.18 33.64
C CYS A 578 -6.67 16.27 32.40
N ALA A 579 -7.83 16.05 31.80
CA ALA A 579 -7.97 15.21 30.60
C ALA A 579 -7.29 15.80 29.35
N ARG A 580 -7.24 17.14 29.21
CA ARG A 580 -6.56 17.80 28.08
C ARG A 580 -5.04 17.87 28.24
N TYR A 581 -4.53 17.93 29.47
CA TYR A 581 -3.09 17.86 29.73
C TYR A 581 -2.55 16.42 29.65
N ALA A 582 -3.37 15.41 29.93
CA ALA A 582 -3.02 13.99 29.85
C ALA A 582 -2.82 13.51 28.39
N GLY A 583 -1.62 13.75 27.85
CA GLY A 583 -1.20 13.29 26.53
C GLY A 583 -0.79 14.39 25.55
N LYS A 584 -0.45 15.59 26.03
CA LYS A 584 0.14 16.68 25.22
C LYS A 584 1.68 16.68 25.16
N ALA A 585 2.32 15.71 25.81
CA ALA A 585 3.77 15.66 26.02
C ALA A 585 4.62 15.51 24.73
N ASP A 586 4.03 15.06 23.63
CA ASP A 586 4.77 14.70 22.40
C ASP A 586 4.60 15.69 21.23
N GLU A 587 3.60 16.59 21.24
CA GLU A 587 3.28 17.46 20.08
C GLU A 587 3.90 18.86 20.15
N ASP A 588 3.92 19.50 21.32
CA ASP A 588 4.36 20.92 21.46
C ASP A 588 5.83 21.08 21.90
N GLY A 589 6.55 19.98 22.18
CA GLY A 589 7.94 20.00 22.67
C GLY A 589 8.12 20.55 24.11
N GLU A 590 7.06 21.07 24.74
CA GLU A 590 7.06 21.52 26.13
C GLU A 590 6.96 20.33 27.08
N VAL A 591 8.13 19.73 27.36
CA VAL A 591 8.28 18.62 28.31
C VAL A 591 7.84 19.05 29.70
N ASP A 592 7.25 18.09 30.44
CA ASP A 592 7.09 18.16 31.90
C ASP A 592 8.24 18.90 32.60
N ILE A 593 7.91 19.75 33.59
CA ILE A 593 8.90 20.41 34.49
C ILE A 593 9.88 19.39 35.10
N ILE A 594 9.48 18.12 35.20
CA ILE A 594 10.34 16.97 35.48
C ILE A 594 10.03 15.89 34.44
N SER A 595 10.98 15.58 33.56
CA SER A 595 10.82 14.59 32.50
C SER A 595 10.22 13.26 32.99
N ASN A 596 9.26 12.71 32.24
CA ASN A 596 8.52 11.47 32.54
C ASN A 596 7.62 11.52 33.80
N LYS A 597 7.08 12.68 34.20
CA LYS A 597 6.28 12.80 35.44
C LYS A 597 4.82 13.25 35.26
N GLY A 598 4.47 13.97 34.20
CA GLY A 598 3.14 14.53 33.95
C GLY A 598 2.37 13.89 32.78
N GLY A 599 2.99 12.99 32.02
CA GLY A 599 2.37 12.31 30.88
C GLY A 599 1.12 11.45 31.17
N ALA A 600 0.79 11.17 32.43
CA ALA A 600 -0.35 10.32 32.81
C ALA A 600 -1.22 10.92 33.93
N SER A 601 -2.49 11.19 33.64
CA SER A 601 -3.51 11.50 34.66
C SER A 601 -4.34 10.26 34.99
N ILE A 602 -4.53 9.98 36.29
CA ILE A 602 -5.33 8.86 36.78
C ILE A 602 -6.58 9.41 37.47
N PHE A 603 -7.76 8.98 37.02
CA PHE A 603 -9.05 9.36 37.61
C PHE A 603 -9.67 8.21 38.39
N LEU A 604 -10.00 8.43 39.66
CA LEU A 604 -10.79 7.48 40.47
C LEU A 604 -12.24 7.98 40.60
N LEU A 605 -13.13 7.43 39.76
CA LEU A 605 -14.57 7.71 39.84
C LEU A 605 -15.24 6.72 40.81
N TYR A 606 -15.66 7.19 41.98
CA TYR A 606 -16.34 6.39 43.01
C TYR A 606 -17.75 6.92 43.30
N GLY A 607 -18.62 6.06 43.85
CA GLY A 607 -20.00 6.40 44.20
C GLY A 607 -21.00 5.27 43.88
N PRO A 608 -22.30 5.45 44.20
CA PRO A 608 -23.33 4.43 43.99
C PRO A 608 -23.46 3.94 42.52
N PRO A 609 -24.02 2.74 42.28
CA PRO A 609 -24.36 2.30 40.93
C PRO A 609 -25.38 3.27 40.29
N GLY A 610 -25.35 3.41 38.97
CA GLY A 610 -26.25 4.33 38.23
C GLY A 610 -25.80 5.80 38.17
N CYS A 611 -24.87 6.26 39.02
CA CYS A 611 -24.39 7.67 39.04
C CYS A 611 -23.49 8.08 37.85
N GLY A 612 -23.64 7.50 36.66
CA GLY A 612 -22.95 7.96 35.45
C GLY A 612 -21.42 7.79 35.42
N LYS A 613 -20.82 6.94 36.26
CA LYS A 613 -19.34 6.75 36.30
C LYS A 613 -18.75 6.32 34.95
N THR A 614 -19.29 5.26 34.34
CA THR A 614 -18.88 4.78 33.01
C THR A 614 -19.15 5.83 31.94
N LEU A 615 -20.35 6.43 31.97
CA LEU A 615 -20.75 7.50 31.06
C LEU A 615 -19.80 8.72 31.12
N THR A 616 -19.25 9.02 32.30
CA THR A 616 -18.25 10.09 32.46
C THR A 616 -16.96 9.74 31.73
N ALA A 617 -16.47 8.50 31.83
CA ALA A 617 -15.28 8.05 31.10
C ALA A 617 -15.51 8.02 29.58
N GLU A 618 -16.68 7.55 29.13
CA GLU A 618 -17.08 7.57 27.72
C GLU A 618 -17.17 9.01 27.18
N ALA A 619 -17.80 9.93 27.91
CA ALA A 619 -17.91 11.33 27.51
C ALA A 619 -16.56 12.07 27.51
N ILE A 620 -15.62 11.72 28.39
CA ILE A 620 -14.23 12.22 28.31
C ILE A 620 -13.57 11.72 27.02
N ALA A 621 -13.74 10.44 26.67
CA ALA A 621 -13.17 9.86 25.45
C ALA A 621 -13.73 10.53 24.17
N GLU A 622 -15.05 10.75 24.11
CA GLU A 622 -15.69 11.52 23.02
C GLU A 622 -15.17 12.97 22.93
N MET A 623 -15.07 13.67 24.06
CA MET A 623 -14.52 15.03 24.13
C MET A 623 -13.07 15.12 23.64
N LEU A 624 -12.24 14.12 23.95
CA LEU A 624 -10.84 14.04 23.53
C LEU A 624 -10.67 13.56 22.08
N GLY A 625 -11.72 13.06 21.42
CA GLY A 625 -11.60 12.46 20.10
C GLY A 625 -10.76 11.17 20.07
N LYS A 626 -10.71 10.43 21.19
CA LYS A 626 -9.92 9.20 21.35
C LYS A 626 -10.86 8.04 21.74
N PRO A 627 -10.79 6.86 21.10
CA PRO A 627 -11.63 5.72 21.50
C PRO A 627 -11.31 5.22 22.91
N LEU A 628 -12.34 4.86 23.68
CA LEU A 628 -12.18 4.27 25.01
C LEU A 628 -11.79 2.79 24.90
N TYR A 629 -10.62 2.42 25.45
CA TYR A 629 -10.24 1.01 25.65
C TYR A 629 -10.67 0.55 27.06
N THR A 630 -11.60 -0.39 27.14
CA THR A 630 -12.13 -0.89 28.41
C THR A 630 -11.45 -2.18 28.84
N VAL A 631 -10.94 -2.21 30.07
CA VAL A 631 -10.41 -3.40 30.74
C VAL A 631 -11.24 -3.68 31.98
N THR A 632 -11.63 -4.95 32.17
CA THR A 632 -12.36 -5.44 33.34
C THR A 632 -11.41 -6.22 34.26
N ALA A 633 -11.77 -6.36 35.54
CA ALA A 633 -10.98 -7.16 36.47
C ALA A 633 -10.81 -8.63 36.03
N GLY A 634 -11.76 -9.18 35.24
CA GLY A 634 -11.66 -10.53 34.69
C GLY A 634 -10.58 -10.70 33.62
N ASP A 635 -10.14 -9.61 32.98
CA ASP A 635 -9.09 -9.65 31.94
C ASP A 635 -7.67 -9.65 32.53
N LEU A 636 -7.53 -9.18 33.78
CA LEU A 636 -6.23 -8.96 34.41
C LEU A 636 -5.70 -10.19 35.16
N GLY A 637 -6.53 -11.20 35.40
CA GLY A 637 -6.15 -12.36 36.21
C GLY A 637 -6.22 -12.11 37.71
N ILE A 638 -5.69 -13.04 38.51
CA ILE A 638 -5.87 -13.06 39.98
C ILE A 638 -4.56 -13.01 40.76
N THR A 639 -3.42 -13.22 40.12
CA THR A 639 -2.08 -13.04 40.71
C THR A 639 -1.46 -11.72 40.30
N ALA A 640 -0.59 -11.14 41.13
CA ALA A 640 0.09 -9.88 40.81
C ALA A 640 0.90 -9.97 39.49
N SER A 641 1.51 -11.12 39.21
CA SER A 641 2.26 -11.38 37.98
C SER A 641 1.37 -11.47 36.74
N GLU A 642 0.16 -12.05 36.86
CA GLU A 642 -0.83 -12.03 35.78
C GLU A 642 -1.33 -10.61 35.53
N VAL A 643 -1.64 -9.84 36.58
CA VAL A 643 -2.11 -8.46 36.47
C VAL A 643 -1.08 -7.58 35.79
N ASP A 644 0.18 -7.60 36.24
CA ASP A 644 1.26 -6.83 35.61
C ASP A 644 1.47 -7.22 34.14
N ARG A 645 1.45 -8.53 33.82
CA ARG A 645 1.56 -9.01 32.44
C ARG A 645 0.37 -8.56 31.59
N CYS A 646 -0.86 -8.88 32.00
CA CYS A 646 -2.08 -8.53 31.26
C CYS A 646 -2.24 -7.01 31.11
N PHE A 647 -1.83 -6.21 32.11
CA PHE A 647 -1.87 -4.75 32.04
C PHE A 647 -0.82 -4.21 31.06
N LYS A 648 0.40 -4.74 31.05
CA LYS A 648 1.41 -4.43 30.02
C LYS A 648 0.91 -4.78 28.62
N CYS A 649 0.37 -5.99 28.44
CA CYS A 649 -0.19 -6.47 27.18
C CYS A 649 -1.37 -5.62 26.69
N ALA A 650 -2.24 -5.20 27.60
CA ALA A 650 -3.35 -4.29 27.34
C ALA A 650 -2.90 -2.89 26.89
N LEU A 651 -1.76 -2.39 27.41
CA LEU A 651 -1.21 -1.07 27.07
C LEU A 651 -0.35 -1.09 25.81
N SER A 652 0.41 -2.15 25.54
CA SER A 652 1.22 -2.29 24.32
C SER A 652 0.41 -2.74 23.11
N GLY A 653 -0.83 -3.20 23.31
CA GLY A 653 -1.64 -3.86 22.28
C GLY A 653 -1.13 -5.24 21.89
N THR A 654 -0.08 -5.76 22.52
CA THR A 654 0.51 -7.08 22.26
C THR A 654 0.08 -8.08 23.33
N PRO A 655 -0.36 -9.30 23.00
CA PRO A 655 -0.91 -10.26 23.97
C PRO A 655 0.08 -10.84 25.01
#